data_AF-Q4CZ24-F1
#
_entry.id   AF-Q4CZ24-F1
#
_cell.length_a   1.000
_cell.length_b   1.000
_cell.length_c   1.000
_cell.angle_alpha   90.00
_cell.angle_beta   90.00
_cell.angle_gamma   90.00
#
_symmetry.space_group_name_H-M   'P 1'
#
loop_
_entity.id
_entity.type
_entity.pdbx_description
1 polymer ?
#
loop_
_entity_poly.entity_id
_entity_poly.type
_entity_poly.pdbx_seq_one_letter_code
_entity_poly.pdbx_strand_id
1 'polypeptide(L)'
;MHAKESGGKKQQGVMEETGTGIASELPPRTIEEVLAGAMWVASLTDPTLCLERLHETFNEVIFSCVDEEAEDEEERVGRLKTAADRLREQRAKEDLRRALMELQDNTYVDEAQGEGEDEGDGIDEDDNDEEFSDESQLMNDEEFLLWIHRNDIQRQEDRAEVIGVDVTAADSAVTGVELQLHRVGLGEEDRLMAEDPLPERLKAIEVRERRPALGSRILPHGYSYKIPLEYEAFWILRQLRGAGQPLAHNTRICAIATRPPAEVADEPVVVSIAYAVQKMTQEYMEPAHLMLYHQTALHPLLCALLEASPLTEAAESTLPVSSYAYSIKTGRRQRPFISDSYVGFNALADRSIGEGDPAWNRIGSNEADFAQRKPCFLELGRLLVRILELDVLCHRLESQRQQLLLKLKDHPESCVQEQRVALESLVFESGIEADLWQTFSGLLTVDQGRGPTQVIKGLGLEDAFEEYTITGLQYQENLLANAPVHVCQSPQSMPLMDWARQVGATARSPRSAEAVLFLFNQAIVEQFSKLPILRKRLFDLFCAEGDLIVTYKLCERRDDVYPLATFFVEHPRHYLDLLERERQGTVALYYVLSEELVCREMNLRQLYDRSPAADEWFLERERAMELLLVRLIDGLIPKVKAELSQFAQQFVQTQAMERLGLICAQGPYEPTRLCLEVYDDDALTWEPEWNVVEALPLKQMHVNGCKTLRRVCAAYRGDSGITHISFIDESGSFIGSTRWENPAWSSETGRAADLMQQNQLEKLCARCSPSVIVVGASNMASLSLMRSLLKFLRGRVYAAFHVH
;
A
#
# COMPACT_ATOMS: atom_id res chain seq x y z
N MET A 1 -51.96 -45.95 -1.34
CA MET A 1 -52.78 -47.10 -0.88
C MET A 1 -52.65 -47.19 0.63
N HIS A 2 -53.74 -47.52 1.36
CA HIS A 2 -53.83 -47.80 2.83
C HIS A 2 -53.03 -46.86 3.79
N ALA A 3 -53.57 -45.93 4.60
CA ALA A 3 -54.89 -45.71 5.25
C ALA A 3 -55.12 -46.38 6.63
N LYS A 4 -55.48 -45.53 7.63
CA LYS A 4 -56.31 -45.79 8.86
C LYS A 4 -55.63 -46.54 10.04
N GLU A 5 -56.07 -46.54 11.33
CA GLU A 5 -57.00 -45.78 12.24
C GLU A 5 -56.78 -46.33 13.70
N SER A 6 -57.19 -45.78 14.86
CA SER A 6 -57.67 -44.44 15.31
C SER A 6 -57.91 -44.36 16.85
N GLY A 7 -57.69 -43.20 17.49
CA GLY A 7 -58.34 -42.81 18.77
C GLY A 7 -57.53 -42.96 20.08
N GLY A 8 -57.78 -42.20 21.16
CA GLY A 8 -58.59 -40.97 21.28
C GLY A 8 -59.13 -40.65 22.71
N LYS A 9 -59.25 -39.34 23.05
CA LYS A 9 -59.97 -38.72 24.21
C LYS A 9 -59.34 -38.93 25.62
N LYS A 10 -59.46 -38.03 26.62
CA LYS A 10 -60.02 -36.66 26.76
C LYS A 10 -59.61 -36.09 28.14
N GLN A 11 -59.26 -34.80 28.27
CA GLN A 11 -59.79 -33.83 29.27
C GLN A 11 -59.18 -32.43 29.07
N GLN A 12 -59.83 -31.37 29.58
CA GLN A 12 -59.58 -29.96 29.22
C GLN A 12 -58.90 -29.16 30.34
N GLY A 13 -58.04 -28.21 29.98
CA GLY A 13 -57.52 -27.17 30.88
C GLY A 13 -56.75 -26.07 30.14
N VAL A 14 -57.37 -24.89 30.05
CA VAL A 14 -56.83 -23.50 29.98
C VAL A 14 -55.47 -23.22 29.30
N MET A 15 -55.49 -22.27 28.35
CA MET A 15 -54.37 -21.46 27.79
C MET A 15 -53.01 -22.15 27.60
N GLU A 16 -52.72 -22.57 26.36
CA GLU A 16 -51.51 -22.11 25.64
C GLU A 16 -51.57 -22.48 24.16
N GLU A 17 -50.58 -21.93 23.44
CA GLU A 17 -50.29 -21.93 22.02
C GLU A 17 -50.55 -23.23 21.23
N THR A 18 -51.09 -23.10 20.01
CA THR A 18 -50.71 -23.97 18.88
C THR A 18 -50.82 -23.24 17.55
N GLY A 19 -49.69 -23.14 16.83
CA GLY A 19 -49.63 -22.92 15.39
C GLY A 19 -48.74 -21.74 14.99
N THR A 20 -47.55 -21.93 14.44
CA THR A 20 -46.79 -23.16 14.08
C THR A 20 -45.30 -22.74 14.06
N GLY A 21 -44.32 -23.47 14.60
CA GLY A 21 -44.30 -24.87 15.01
C GLY A 21 -43.30 -25.68 14.18
N ILE A 22 -42.00 -25.34 14.31
CA ILE A 22 -40.74 -26.10 14.08
C ILE A 22 -39.62 -25.05 13.93
N ALA A 23 -38.93 -24.74 15.04
CA ALA A 23 -37.60 -24.11 15.12
C ALA A 23 -37.11 -24.06 16.58
N SER A 24 -37.35 -25.13 17.34
CA SER A 24 -36.75 -25.38 18.66
C SER A 24 -35.62 -26.39 18.49
N GLU A 25 -34.56 -26.29 19.30
CA GLU A 25 -33.37 -27.14 19.26
C GLU A 25 -32.43 -26.90 18.05
N LEU A 26 -31.96 -25.66 17.91
CA LEU A 26 -30.62 -25.40 17.38
C LEU A 26 -29.71 -25.05 18.57
N PRO A 27 -28.49 -25.60 18.66
CA PRO A 27 -27.54 -25.21 19.71
C PRO A 27 -27.17 -23.73 19.58
N PRO A 28 -26.72 -23.07 20.67
CA PRO A 28 -26.15 -21.73 20.57
C PRO A 28 -24.97 -21.78 19.60
N ARG A 29 -25.02 -20.95 18.55
CA ARG A 29 -24.01 -20.94 17.49
C ARG A 29 -22.69 -20.40 18.03
N THR A 30 -21.60 -21.12 17.78
CA THR A 30 -20.27 -20.61 18.15
C THR A 30 -19.86 -19.44 17.27
N ILE A 31 -18.91 -18.63 17.71
CA ILE A 31 -18.33 -17.55 16.90
C ILE A 31 -17.78 -18.07 15.55
N GLU A 32 -17.35 -19.33 15.51
CA GLU A 32 -16.88 -20.04 14.32
C GLU A 32 -18.00 -20.23 13.29
N GLU A 33 -19.25 -20.49 13.71
CA GLU A 33 -20.40 -20.61 12.81
C GLU A 33 -20.84 -19.24 12.27
N VAL A 34 -20.74 -18.17 13.06
CA VAL A 34 -20.98 -16.79 12.61
C VAL A 34 -19.92 -16.35 11.59
N LEU A 35 -18.64 -16.63 11.87
CA LEU A 35 -17.53 -16.37 10.96
C LEU A 35 -17.62 -17.22 9.68
N ALA A 36 -18.08 -18.47 9.75
CA ALA A 36 -18.35 -19.30 8.58
C ALA A 36 -19.48 -18.71 7.71
N GLY A 37 -20.50 -18.08 8.32
CA GLY A 37 -21.51 -17.30 7.62
C GLY A 37 -20.93 -16.10 6.87
N ALA A 38 -20.10 -15.30 7.55
CA ALA A 38 -19.41 -14.16 6.93
C ALA A 38 -18.47 -14.59 5.77
N MET A 39 -17.69 -15.66 5.98
CA MET A 39 -16.84 -16.25 4.93
C MET A 39 -17.65 -16.78 3.75
N TRP A 40 -18.83 -17.37 3.99
CA TRP A 40 -19.71 -17.79 2.91
C TRP A 40 -20.17 -16.61 2.06
N VAL A 41 -20.55 -15.48 2.67
CA VAL A 41 -20.91 -14.25 1.92
C VAL A 41 -19.73 -13.75 1.09
N ALA A 42 -18.51 -13.74 1.64
CA ALA A 42 -17.29 -13.35 0.92
C ALA A 42 -16.95 -14.28 -0.27
N SER A 43 -17.48 -15.51 -0.30
CA SER A 43 -17.26 -16.50 -1.37
C SER A 43 -18.26 -16.43 -2.55
N LEU A 44 -19.26 -15.53 -2.50
CA LEU A 44 -20.30 -15.44 -3.52
C LEU A 44 -19.83 -14.67 -4.77
N THR A 45 -19.71 -15.37 -5.89
CA THR A 45 -19.38 -14.78 -7.21
C THR A 45 -20.55 -14.05 -7.87
N ASP A 46 -21.79 -14.38 -7.50
CA ASP A 46 -23.00 -13.62 -7.86
C ASP A 46 -24.00 -13.67 -6.69
N PRO A 47 -24.15 -12.58 -5.91
CA PRO A 47 -25.07 -12.53 -4.77
C PRO A 47 -26.55 -12.57 -5.17
N THR A 48 -26.90 -12.27 -6.43
CA THR A 48 -28.31 -12.23 -6.88
C THR A 48 -28.96 -13.61 -6.91
N LEU A 49 -28.18 -14.67 -7.07
CA LEU A 49 -28.64 -16.07 -7.09
C LEU A 49 -29.05 -16.60 -5.72
N CYS A 50 -28.64 -15.95 -4.63
CA CYS A 50 -28.77 -16.45 -3.26
C CYS A 50 -29.49 -15.48 -2.31
N LEU A 51 -30.27 -14.52 -2.83
CA LEU A 51 -30.85 -13.40 -2.07
C LEU A 51 -31.54 -13.78 -0.74
N GLU A 52 -32.35 -14.83 -0.70
CA GLU A 52 -33.01 -15.29 0.54
C GLU A 52 -31.97 -15.71 1.59
N ARG A 53 -31.00 -16.55 1.20
CA ARG A 53 -29.94 -17.05 2.08
C ARG A 53 -28.92 -15.97 2.45
N LEU A 54 -28.69 -15.00 1.58
CA LEU A 54 -27.86 -13.82 1.85
C LEU A 54 -28.55 -12.91 2.87
N HIS A 55 -29.87 -12.73 2.76
CA HIS A 55 -30.67 -12.04 3.78
C HIS A 55 -30.72 -12.80 5.11
N GLU A 56 -30.87 -14.14 5.10
CA GLU A 56 -30.74 -14.97 6.30
C GLU A 56 -29.36 -14.81 6.95
N THR A 57 -28.27 -14.98 6.20
CA THR A 57 -26.91 -14.85 6.74
C THR A 57 -26.63 -13.42 7.22
N PHE A 58 -27.13 -12.40 6.54
CA PHE A 58 -27.05 -11.01 6.99
C PHE A 58 -27.80 -10.79 8.31
N ASN A 59 -29.02 -11.32 8.45
CA ASN A 59 -29.77 -11.24 9.70
C ASN A 59 -29.07 -12.04 10.82
N GLU A 60 -28.52 -13.22 10.51
CA GLU A 60 -27.76 -14.03 11.46
C GLU A 60 -26.50 -13.30 11.95
N VAL A 61 -25.74 -12.62 11.08
CA VAL A 61 -24.53 -11.87 11.45
C VAL A 61 -24.84 -10.54 12.15
N ILE A 62 -25.90 -9.84 11.77
CA ILE A 62 -26.29 -8.54 12.36
C ILE A 62 -27.02 -8.71 13.71
N PHE A 63 -27.80 -9.79 13.87
CA PHE A 63 -28.61 -10.04 15.07
C PHE A 63 -28.10 -11.20 15.94
N SER A 64 -26.92 -11.76 15.67
CA SER A 64 -26.25 -12.67 16.60
C SER A 64 -25.78 -11.90 17.84
N CYS A 65 -26.68 -11.77 18.82
CA CYS A 65 -26.27 -11.58 20.21
C CYS A 65 -25.57 -12.88 20.63
N VAL A 66 -24.25 -12.80 20.84
CA VAL A 66 -23.54 -13.81 21.61
C VAL A 66 -23.98 -13.63 23.05
N ASP A 67 -24.77 -14.56 23.57
CA ASP A 67 -25.04 -14.64 25.01
C ASP A 67 -23.72 -15.03 25.69
N GLU A 68 -22.99 -14.03 26.20
CA GLU A 68 -21.83 -14.26 27.06
C GLU A 68 -22.28 -15.04 28.31
N GLU A 69 -21.60 -16.15 28.59
CA GLU A 69 -21.95 -17.03 29.71
C GLU A 69 -21.86 -16.27 31.04
N ALA A 70 -22.89 -16.40 31.87
CA ALA A 70 -23.07 -15.53 33.02
C ALA A 70 -22.00 -15.71 34.11
N GLU A 71 -21.17 -14.68 34.31
CA GLU A 71 -20.43 -14.44 35.55
C GLU A 71 -21.02 -13.20 36.26
N ASP A 72 -21.38 -13.37 37.54
CA ASP A 72 -22.09 -12.36 38.34
C ASP A 72 -21.17 -11.21 38.82
N GLU A 73 -21.01 -10.13 38.04
CA GLU A 73 -20.60 -8.82 38.59
C GLU A 73 -21.49 -7.66 38.09
N GLU A 74 -22.20 -7.04 39.02
CA GLU A 74 -23.01 -5.83 38.77
C GLU A 74 -22.11 -4.60 38.56
N GLU A 75 -21.87 -4.13 37.32
CA GLU A 75 -21.90 -2.68 37.02
C GLU A 75 -21.92 -2.33 35.51
N ARG A 76 -22.92 -1.50 35.14
CA ARG A 76 -22.92 -0.54 34.01
C ARG A 76 -22.77 -1.08 32.58
N VAL A 77 -23.90 -1.53 32.03
CA VAL A 77 -24.17 -1.51 30.57
C VAL A 77 -23.91 -0.10 30.01
N GLY A 78 -22.95 0.01 29.09
CA GLY A 78 -22.48 1.26 28.51
C GLY A 78 -23.56 2.00 27.73
N ARG A 79 -24.02 3.13 28.27
CA ARG A 79 -24.96 4.03 27.58
C ARG A 79 -24.23 4.76 26.45
N LEU A 80 -24.70 4.61 25.21
CA LEU A 80 -24.20 5.33 24.03
C LEU A 80 -23.93 6.82 24.35
N LYS A 81 -22.65 7.22 24.30
CA LYS A 81 -22.20 8.60 24.59
C LYS A 81 -22.99 9.60 23.74
N THR A 82 -23.73 10.49 24.39
CA THR A 82 -24.53 11.51 23.69
C THR A 82 -23.63 12.55 23.04
N ALA A 83 -24.15 13.33 22.09
CA ALA A 83 -23.40 14.45 21.51
C ALA A 83 -22.90 15.45 22.58
N ALA A 84 -23.62 15.58 23.71
CA ALA A 84 -23.21 16.43 24.83
C ALA A 84 -22.12 15.79 25.73
N ASP A 85 -21.95 14.48 25.69
CA ASP A 85 -20.80 13.79 26.30
C ASP A 85 -19.57 13.95 25.41
N ARG A 86 -19.71 13.73 24.09
CA ARG A 86 -18.66 13.97 23.09
C ARG A 86 -18.15 15.42 23.12
N LEU A 87 -19.03 16.41 23.27
CA LEU A 87 -18.65 17.82 23.37
C LEU A 87 -17.91 18.15 24.69
N ARG A 88 -18.23 17.45 25.79
CA ARG A 88 -17.48 17.58 27.06
C ARG A 88 -16.10 16.94 26.96
N GLU A 89 -16.02 15.78 26.32
CA GLU A 89 -14.78 15.06 26.04
C GLU A 89 -13.87 15.86 25.09
N GLN A 90 -14.44 16.50 24.05
CA GLN A 90 -13.74 17.48 23.21
C GLN A 90 -13.24 18.68 24.00
N ARG A 91 -14.05 19.29 24.89
CA ARG A 91 -13.57 20.41 25.73
C ARG A 91 -12.45 19.98 26.68
N ALA A 92 -12.56 18.82 27.32
CA ALA A 92 -11.49 18.29 28.16
C ALA A 92 -10.18 18.07 27.36
N LYS A 93 -10.30 17.58 26.11
CA LYS A 93 -9.15 17.44 25.20
C LYS A 93 -8.63 18.78 24.66
N GLU A 94 -9.48 19.79 24.46
CA GLU A 94 -9.06 21.16 24.15
C GLU A 94 -8.36 21.84 25.33
N ASP A 95 -8.85 21.65 26.55
CA ASP A 95 -8.25 22.21 27.77
C ASP A 95 -6.87 21.55 28.02
N LEU A 96 -6.75 20.23 27.82
CA LEU A 96 -5.48 19.50 27.78
C LEU A 96 -4.54 19.97 26.65
N ARG A 97 -5.08 20.26 25.46
CA ARG A 97 -4.29 20.79 24.33
C ARG A 97 -3.83 22.22 24.57
N ARG A 98 -4.63 23.09 25.21
CA ARG A 98 -4.17 24.42 25.64
C ARG A 98 -3.06 24.29 26.68
N ALA A 99 -3.21 23.43 27.68
CA ALA A 99 -2.13 23.17 28.64
C ALA A 99 -0.85 22.64 27.96
N LEU A 100 -0.96 21.83 26.91
CA LEU A 100 0.18 21.36 26.11
C LEU A 100 0.78 22.44 25.18
N MET A 101 -0.02 23.38 24.67
CA MET A 101 0.45 24.52 23.87
C MET A 101 1.13 25.59 24.74
N GLU A 102 0.55 25.93 25.89
CA GLU A 102 1.17 26.77 26.92
C GLU A 102 2.51 26.18 27.42
N LEU A 103 2.71 24.86 27.26
CA LEU A 103 3.97 24.16 27.53
C LEU A 103 4.97 24.10 26.37
N GLN A 104 4.57 24.49 25.16
CA GLN A 104 5.50 24.70 24.04
C GLN A 104 5.97 26.15 23.96
N ASP A 105 5.18 27.08 24.48
CA ASP A 105 5.48 28.51 24.51
C ASP A 105 6.47 28.87 25.65
N ASN A 106 7.73 28.48 25.46
CA ASN A 106 8.84 28.63 26.42
C ASN A 106 9.35 30.09 26.54
N THR A 107 8.45 31.07 26.69
CA THR A 107 8.78 32.46 27.06
C THR A 107 8.89 32.62 28.58
N TYR A 108 9.85 31.90 29.19
CA TYR A 108 10.35 32.30 30.51
C TYR A 108 11.12 33.61 30.36
N VAL A 109 10.50 34.71 30.77
CA VAL A 109 11.14 36.01 30.90
C VAL A 109 12.13 35.94 32.07
N ASP A 110 13.43 35.92 31.75
CA ASP A 110 14.48 36.18 32.74
C ASP A 110 14.41 37.66 33.14
N GLU A 111 13.67 37.97 34.22
CA GLU A 111 13.79 39.26 34.92
C GLU A 111 15.11 39.34 35.71
N ALA A 112 16.24 39.27 35.00
CA ALA A 112 17.56 39.55 35.52
C ALA A 112 17.87 41.04 35.34
N GLN A 113 17.82 41.79 36.44
CA GLN A 113 18.09 43.23 36.48
C GLN A 113 19.47 43.59 35.87
N GLY A 114 19.46 44.43 34.84
CA GLY A 114 20.65 44.97 34.20
C GLY A 114 20.40 46.37 33.69
N GLU A 115 20.58 47.38 34.56
CA GLU A 115 20.57 48.79 34.19
C GLU A 115 21.72 49.09 33.20
N GLY A 116 21.42 49.75 32.09
CA GLY A 116 22.38 49.96 31.01
C GLY A 116 21.81 50.78 29.86
N GLU A 117 21.44 52.04 30.13
CA GLU A 117 21.12 53.03 29.10
C GLU A 117 22.37 53.34 28.26
N ASP A 118 22.28 53.23 26.93
CA ASP A 118 22.90 54.21 26.03
C ASP A 118 22.17 54.26 24.67
N GLU A 119 21.97 55.46 24.16
CA GLU A 119 21.20 55.72 22.93
C GLU A 119 22.11 55.68 21.67
N GLY A 120 21.59 55.16 20.55
CA GLY A 120 22.40 54.89 19.34
C GLY A 120 21.61 54.92 18.03
N ASP A 121 20.95 56.06 17.77
CA ASP A 121 20.15 56.42 16.60
C ASP A 121 20.75 56.03 15.21
N GLY A 122 19.90 55.65 14.23
CA GLY A 122 20.38 55.32 12.87
C GLY A 122 19.51 54.49 11.91
N ILE A 123 18.27 54.94 11.63
CA ILE A 123 17.59 54.97 10.31
C ILE A 123 17.97 53.88 9.24
N ASP A 124 17.01 53.03 8.84
CA ASP A 124 16.36 53.15 7.51
C ASP A 124 15.07 52.30 7.38
N GLU A 125 14.27 52.62 6.36
CA GLU A 125 12.89 52.18 6.13
C GLU A 125 12.76 50.81 5.42
N ASP A 126 11.82 49.97 5.84
CA ASP A 126 10.93 49.23 4.91
C ASP A 126 9.73 48.61 5.68
N ASP A 127 8.51 49.02 5.33
CA ASP A 127 7.26 48.42 5.82
C ASP A 127 7.05 47.05 5.18
N ASN A 128 6.84 46.00 5.99
CA ASN A 128 6.19 44.79 5.51
C ASN A 128 5.32 44.17 6.60
N ASP A 129 4.03 44.54 6.59
CA ASP A 129 2.98 43.89 7.37
C ASP A 129 2.80 42.43 6.88
N GLU A 130 3.56 41.49 7.46
CA GLU A 130 3.28 40.05 7.28
C GLU A 130 2.04 39.66 8.08
N GLU A 131 0.90 39.89 7.43
CA GLU A 131 -0.43 39.44 7.80
C GLU A 131 -0.40 37.93 8.10
N PHE A 132 -0.57 37.57 9.39
CA PHE A 132 -0.75 36.17 9.82
C PHE A 132 -2.04 35.63 9.20
N SER A 133 -1.91 35.01 8.03
CA SER A 133 -3.01 34.37 7.33
C SER A 133 -3.20 32.93 7.80
N ASP A 134 -4.42 32.62 8.23
CA ASP A 134 -4.84 31.30 8.74
C ASP A 134 -4.94 30.20 7.63
N GLU A 135 -3.94 30.10 6.74
CA GLU A 135 -3.84 28.98 5.79
C GLU A 135 -3.05 27.82 6.43
N SER A 136 -3.71 27.15 7.37
CA SER A 136 -3.14 26.04 8.13
C SER A 136 -2.85 24.80 7.27
N GLN A 137 -1.62 24.71 6.78
CA GLN A 137 -0.80 23.49 6.75
C GLN A 137 -1.52 22.19 6.33
N LEU A 138 -2.04 22.15 5.11
CA LEU A 138 -2.15 20.88 4.38
C LEU A 138 -0.77 20.59 3.78
N MET A 139 -0.15 19.47 4.14
CA MET A 139 1.15 19.07 3.59
C MET A 139 1.10 19.14 2.07
N ASN A 140 1.96 19.97 1.49
CA ASN A 140 2.19 20.01 0.06
C ASN A 140 2.68 18.62 -0.38
N ASP A 141 2.33 18.14 -1.58
CA ASP A 141 2.81 16.81 -2.04
C ASP A 141 4.35 16.75 -2.10
N GLU A 142 4.99 17.89 -2.35
CA GLU A 142 6.43 18.06 -2.19
C GLU A 142 6.89 17.94 -0.74
N GLU A 143 6.13 18.42 0.26
CA GLU A 143 6.50 18.26 1.66
C GLU A 143 6.28 16.83 2.16
N PHE A 144 5.28 16.11 1.64
CA PHE A 144 5.10 14.67 1.87
C PHE A 144 6.24 13.84 1.25
N LEU A 145 6.65 14.15 0.02
CA LEU A 145 7.82 13.52 -0.62
C LEU A 145 9.13 13.92 0.07
N LEU A 146 9.30 15.18 0.48
CA LEU A 146 10.42 15.64 1.30
C LEU A 146 10.36 15.04 2.71
N TRP A 147 9.20 14.62 3.22
CA TRP A 147 9.06 13.91 4.49
C TRP A 147 9.48 12.44 4.36
N ILE A 148 9.04 11.74 3.31
CA ILE A 148 9.56 10.41 2.93
C ILE A 148 11.08 10.45 2.71
N HIS A 149 11.62 11.57 2.24
CA HIS A 149 13.05 11.80 2.04
C HIS A 149 13.77 12.55 3.19
N ARG A 150 13.09 12.99 4.26
CA ARG A 150 13.70 13.80 5.35
C ARG A 150 14.67 12.97 6.19
N ASN A 151 14.54 11.64 6.15
CA ASN A 151 15.45 10.69 6.80
C ASN A 151 16.60 10.22 5.89
N ASP A 152 16.75 10.77 4.67
CA ASP A 152 18.05 10.85 3.99
C ASP A 152 18.79 12.10 4.49
N ILE A 153 19.25 12.09 5.75
CA ILE A 153 19.87 13.25 6.45
C ILE A 153 21.02 13.88 5.63
N GLN A 154 21.70 13.11 4.79
CA GLN A 154 22.75 13.62 3.87
C GLN A 154 22.24 14.65 2.85
N ARG A 155 20.96 14.65 2.44
CA ARG A 155 20.45 15.58 1.42
C ARG A 155 20.44 17.04 1.86
N GLN A 156 20.48 17.32 3.16
CA GLN A 156 20.43 18.69 3.67
C GLN A 156 21.80 19.36 3.76
N GLU A 157 22.86 18.58 4.01
CA GLU A 157 24.26 19.03 3.91
C GLU A 157 24.71 19.08 2.44
N ASP A 158 24.39 18.06 1.64
CA ASP A 158 24.72 18.05 0.20
C ASP A 158 24.01 19.16 -0.59
N ARG A 159 22.85 19.68 -0.14
CA ARG A 159 22.21 20.84 -0.81
C ARG A 159 22.95 22.16 -0.57
N ALA A 160 23.80 22.25 0.45
CA ALA A 160 24.68 23.39 0.66
C ALA A 160 26.00 23.26 -0.12
N GLU A 161 26.55 22.04 -0.24
CA GLU A 161 27.85 21.82 -0.91
C GLU A 161 27.75 21.45 -2.41
N VAL A 162 26.64 20.90 -2.91
CA VAL A 162 26.44 20.64 -4.36
C VAL A 162 26.01 21.90 -5.13
N ILE A 163 25.58 22.96 -4.43
CA ILE A 163 25.51 24.33 -4.97
C ILE A 163 26.89 25.04 -4.81
N GLY A 164 27.82 24.41 -4.09
CA GLY A 164 29.16 24.90 -3.79
C GLY A 164 30.29 24.25 -4.61
N VAL A 165 29.99 23.58 -5.73
CA VAL A 165 31.03 23.39 -6.76
C VAL A 165 31.39 24.77 -7.28
N ASP A 166 32.63 25.18 -7.03
CA ASP A 166 33.24 26.44 -7.45
C ASP A 166 33.36 26.48 -8.98
N VAL A 167 32.22 26.66 -9.67
CA VAL A 167 32.16 27.10 -11.06
C VAL A 167 32.57 28.57 -11.06
N THR A 168 33.87 28.77 -10.81
CA THR A 168 34.58 29.98 -11.21
C THR A 168 34.15 30.31 -12.64
N ALA A 169 33.87 31.58 -12.91
CA ALA A 169 33.08 32.02 -14.08
C ALA A 169 33.85 31.96 -15.43
N ALA A 170 34.57 30.86 -15.67
CA ALA A 170 35.45 30.60 -16.80
C ALA A 170 35.02 29.39 -17.65
N ASP A 171 34.35 28.38 -17.07
CA ASP A 171 33.97 27.13 -17.77
C ASP A 171 32.49 27.10 -18.22
N SER A 172 31.78 28.23 -18.20
CA SER A 172 30.35 28.34 -18.59
C SER A 172 30.07 28.20 -20.10
N ALA A 173 31.03 27.66 -20.87
CA ALA A 173 30.94 27.43 -22.30
C ALA A 173 30.42 26.02 -22.65
N VAL A 174 29.46 25.49 -21.88
CA VAL A 174 28.68 24.30 -22.29
C VAL A 174 28.05 24.62 -23.64
N THR A 175 28.58 24.02 -24.69
CA THR A 175 28.27 24.39 -26.06
C THR A 175 26.81 24.05 -26.36
N GLY A 176 26.18 24.81 -27.26
CA GLY A 176 24.84 24.46 -27.76
C GLY A 176 24.77 23.07 -28.39
N VAL A 177 25.91 22.45 -28.70
CA VAL A 177 26.04 21.06 -29.15
C VAL A 177 25.95 20.09 -27.96
N GLU A 178 26.65 20.30 -26.85
CA GLU A 178 26.55 19.44 -25.65
C GLU A 178 25.13 19.46 -25.06
N LEU A 179 24.49 20.63 -25.03
CA LEU A 179 23.09 20.78 -24.62
C LEU A 179 22.10 20.11 -25.60
N GLN A 180 22.47 19.95 -26.87
CA GLN A 180 21.70 19.15 -27.84
C GLN A 180 22.00 17.66 -27.71
N LEU A 181 23.24 17.26 -27.46
CA LEU A 181 23.64 15.88 -27.22
C LEU A 181 22.94 15.31 -25.97
N HIS A 182 22.97 16.03 -24.86
CA HIS A 182 22.25 15.67 -23.63
C HIS A 182 20.72 15.59 -23.83
N ARG A 183 20.14 16.39 -24.74
CA ARG A 183 18.71 16.28 -25.12
C ARG A 183 18.39 15.08 -26.00
N VAL A 184 19.40 14.45 -26.62
CA VAL A 184 19.25 13.32 -27.54
C VAL A 184 19.74 12.00 -26.90
N GLY A 185 20.21 12.03 -25.65
CA GLY A 185 20.79 10.86 -24.96
C GLY A 185 22.19 10.51 -25.46
N LEU A 186 22.99 11.52 -25.79
CA LEU A 186 24.35 11.41 -26.34
C LEU A 186 25.36 12.33 -25.61
N GLY A 187 25.04 12.82 -24.42
CA GLY A 187 25.98 13.55 -23.56
C GLY A 187 27.12 12.67 -23.07
N GLU A 188 28.14 13.26 -22.42
CA GLU A 188 29.22 12.45 -21.82
C GLU A 188 28.71 11.53 -20.71
N GLU A 189 27.71 11.97 -19.93
CA GLU A 189 27.02 11.13 -18.95
C GLU A 189 26.33 9.94 -19.61
N ASP A 190 25.58 10.15 -20.69
CA ASP A 190 24.92 9.07 -21.45
C ASP A 190 25.95 8.07 -22.03
N ARG A 191 27.12 8.56 -22.50
CA ARG A 191 28.21 7.70 -22.96
C ARG A 191 28.78 6.84 -21.82
N LEU A 192 29.03 7.44 -20.65
CA LEU A 192 29.52 6.71 -19.48
C LEU A 192 28.50 5.67 -19.00
N MET A 193 27.21 5.98 -19.04
CA MET A 193 26.12 5.04 -18.73
C MET A 193 26.03 3.89 -19.75
N ALA A 194 26.29 4.15 -21.04
CA ALA A 194 26.29 3.14 -22.09
C ALA A 194 27.54 2.24 -22.12
N GLU A 195 28.63 2.67 -21.49
CA GLU A 195 29.87 1.90 -21.30
C GLU A 195 29.88 1.08 -19.99
N ASP A 196 28.91 1.31 -19.10
CA ASP A 196 28.81 0.64 -17.80
C ASP A 196 28.31 -0.82 -17.93
N PRO A 197 28.86 -1.79 -17.18
CA PRO A 197 28.37 -3.16 -17.19
C PRO A 197 26.98 -3.37 -16.53
N LEU A 198 26.48 -2.42 -15.72
CA LEU A 198 25.15 -2.50 -15.14
C LEU A 198 24.06 -2.09 -16.16
N PRO A 199 22.95 -2.86 -16.30
CA PRO A 199 21.76 -2.42 -17.02
C PRO A 199 21.26 -1.06 -16.51
N GLU A 200 20.81 -0.20 -17.41
CA GLU A 200 20.36 1.19 -17.15
C GLU A 200 19.47 1.33 -15.89
N ARG A 201 18.48 0.44 -15.71
CA ARG A 201 17.59 0.43 -14.53
C ARG A 201 18.30 0.12 -13.23
N LEU A 202 19.24 -0.82 -13.25
CA LEU A 202 20.09 -1.17 -12.11
C LEU A 202 21.09 -0.05 -11.81
N LYS A 203 21.64 0.58 -12.86
CA LYS A 203 22.53 1.74 -12.73
C LYS A 203 21.83 2.94 -12.10
N ALA A 204 20.57 3.20 -12.48
CA ALA A 204 19.74 4.22 -11.85
C ALA A 204 19.50 3.96 -10.35
N ILE A 205 19.39 2.70 -9.93
CA ILE A 205 19.32 2.31 -8.51
C ILE A 205 20.65 2.57 -7.79
N GLU A 206 21.78 2.15 -8.36
CA GLU A 206 23.12 2.43 -7.80
C GLU A 206 23.32 3.92 -7.52
N VAL A 207 23.01 4.78 -8.51
CA VAL A 207 23.19 6.23 -8.43
C VAL A 207 22.21 6.85 -7.43
N ARG A 208 20.91 6.52 -7.53
CA ARG A 208 19.87 7.07 -6.65
C ARG A 208 20.08 6.70 -5.19
N GLU A 209 20.44 5.44 -4.92
CA GLU A 209 20.55 4.89 -3.58
C GLU A 209 21.97 4.97 -3.01
N ARG A 210 22.94 5.53 -3.74
CA ARG A 210 24.36 5.60 -3.33
C ARG A 210 24.94 4.23 -2.95
N ARG A 211 24.65 3.21 -3.78
CA ARG A 211 25.07 1.81 -3.60
C ARG A 211 26.05 1.40 -4.72
N PRO A 212 27.37 1.67 -4.57
CA PRO A 212 28.36 1.32 -5.59
C PRO A 212 28.28 -0.16 -5.95
N ALA A 213 28.19 -0.47 -7.24
CA ALA A 213 28.03 -1.83 -7.76
C ALA A 213 26.86 -2.61 -7.10
N LEU A 214 25.77 -1.91 -6.74
CA LEU A 214 24.63 -2.43 -5.95
C LEU A 214 25.02 -3.03 -4.58
N GLY A 215 26.22 -2.75 -4.07
CA GLY A 215 26.62 -3.13 -2.71
C GLY A 215 25.91 -2.32 -1.63
N SER A 216 26.47 -2.37 -0.42
CA SER A 216 26.01 -1.54 0.69
C SER A 216 26.26 -0.05 0.44
N ARG A 217 25.40 0.82 1.00
CA ARG A 217 25.63 2.27 1.00
C ARG A 217 26.95 2.61 1.71
N ILE A 218 27.67 3.61 1.19
CA ILE A 218 28.82 4.20 1.89
C ILE A 218 28.30 5.07 3.04
N LEU A 219 28.72 4.76 4.26
CA LEU A 219 28.39 5.53 5.47
C LEU A 219 29.43 6.65 5.68
N PRO A 220 29.15 7.66 6.53
CA PRO A 220 30.12 8.69 6.91
C PRO A 220 31.48 8.09 7.33
N HIS A 221 32.57 8.83 7.09
CA HIS A 221 33.95 8.40 7.33
C HIS A 221 34.40 7.13 6.59
N GLY A 222 33.66 6.67 5.57
CA GLY A 222 34.02 5.50 4.77
C GLY A 222 33.68 4.15 5.43
N TYR A 223 32.87 4.14 6.48
CA TYR A 223 32.32 2.89 7.00
C TYR A 223 31.41 2.23 5.95
N SER A 224 31.29 0.90 6.02
CA SER A 224 30.34 0.12 5.24
C SER A 224 29.82 -1.05 6.06
N TYR A 225 28.57 -1.44 5.82
CA TYR A 225 27.94 -2.62 6.40
C TYR A 225 27.90 -3.75 5.37
N LYS A 226 27.49 -4.96 5.78
CA LYS A 226 27.15 -6.05 4.86
C LYS A 226 25.96 -6.82 5.43
N ILE A 227 24.93 -6.98 4.61
CA ILE A 227 23.80 -7.86 4.92
C ILE A 227 24.13 -9.24 4.34
N PRO A 228 24.14 -10.32 5.12
CA PRO A 228 24.29 -11.66 4.55
C PRO A 228 23.00 -12.03 3.80
N LEU A 229 23.15 -12.57 2.60
CA LEU A 229 22.07 -12.82 1.63
C LEU A 229 20.88 -13.61 2.20
N GLU A 230 21.13 -14.54 3.12
CA GLU A 230 20.10 -15.33 3.81
C GLU A 230 19.18 -14.47 4.70
N TYR A 231 19.75 -13.50 5.43
CA TYR A 231 18.98 -12.58 6.27
C TYR A 231 18.20 -11.58 5.42
N GLU A 232 18.78 -11.09 4.33
CA GLU A 232 18.07 -10.25 3.36
C GLU A 232 16.90 -11.01 2.73
N ALA A 233 17.13 -12.24 2.24
CA ALA A 233 16.09 -13.06 1.66
C ALA A 233 14.96 -13.39 2.64
N PHE A 234 15.28 -13.65 3.90
CA PHE A 234 14.29 -13.86 4.96
C PHE A 234 13.54 -12.57 5.32
N TRP A 235 14.21 -11.42 5.36
CA TRP A 235 13.55 -10.12 5.55
C TRP A 235 12.59 -9.81 4.39
N ILE A 236 13.00 -10.04 3.15
CA ILE A 236 12.15 -9.91 1.96
C ILE A 236 10.93 -10.86 2.05
N LEU A 237 11.11 -12.10 2.52
CA LEU A 237 9.98 -13.02 2.76
C LEU A 237 9.00 -12.47 3.82
N ARG A 238 9.50 -11.90 4.92
CA ARG A 238 8.67 -11.25 5.97
C ARG A 238 7.88 -10.07 5.43
N GLN A 239 8.41 -9.34 4.46
CA GLN A 239 7.70 -8.26 3.77
C GLN A 239 6.64 -8.80 2.79
N LEU A 240 6.99 -9.81 1.98
CA LEU A 240 6.10 -10.37 0.94
C LEU A 240 4.82 -11.04 1.47
N ARG A 241 4.76 -11.38 2.77
CA ARG A 241 3.55 -11.90 3.45
C ARG A 241 2.60 -10.81 3.99
N GLY A 242 2.98 -9.53 3.96
CA GLY A 242 2.15 -8.43 4.49
C GLY A 242 0.86 -8.23 3.68
N ALA A 243 -0.15 -7.57 4.25
CA ALA A 243 -1.38 -7.26 3.53
C ALA A 243 -1.09 -6.55 2.19
N GLY A 244 -1.84 -6.89 1.14
CA GLY A 244 -1.61 -6.37 -0.22
C GLY A 244 -0.31 -6.80 -0.91
N GLN A 245 0.52 -7.65 -0.30
CA GLN A 245 1.76 -8.16 -0.91
C GLN A 245 1.54 -9.50 -1.63
N PRO A 246 2.39 -9.87 -2.61
CA PRO A 246 2.13 -11.00 -3.51
C PRO A 246 1.95 -12.38 -2.84
N LEU A 247 2.49 -12.60 -1.64
CA LEU A 247 2.43 -13.89 -0.93
C LEU A 247 1.48 -13.86 0.29
N ALA A 248 0.73 -12.78 0.50
CA ALA A 248 -0.16 -12.59 1.66
C ALA A 248 -1.25 -13.69 1.81
N HIS A 249 -1.70 -14.26 0.69
CA HIS A 249 -2.70 -15.32 0.65
C HIS A 249 -2.15 -16.70 1.05
N ASN A 250 -0.84 -16.90 1.03
CA ASN A 250 -0.23 -18.20 1.24
C ASN A 250 0.08 -18.42 2.74
N THR A 251 -0.80 -19.16 3.41
CA THR A 251 -0.70 -19.47 4.85
C THR A 251 0.61 -20.18 5.24
N ARG A 252 1.19 -21.01 4.35
CA ARG A 252 2.50 -21.63 4.57
C ARG A 252 3.60 -20.56 4.63
N ILE A 253 3.59 -19.59 3.72
CA ILE A 253 4.56 -18.49 3.73
C ILE A 253 4.40 -17.63 5.00
N CYS A 254 3.17 -17.32 5.38
CA CYS A 254 2.88 -16.59 6.62
C CYS A 254 3.46 -17.31 7.86
N ALA A 255 3.35 -18.64 7.92
CA ALA A 255 3.90 -19.45 9.00
C ALA A 255 5.43 -19.60 8.97
N ILE A 256 6.05 -19.68 7.78
CA ILE A 256 7.52 -19.70 7.64
C ILE A 256 8.10 -18.36 8.13
N ALA A 257 7.49 -17.24 7.73
CA ALA A 257 7.94 -15.89 8.07
C ALA A 257 7.83 -15.53 9.57
N THR A 258 7.16 -16.33 10.40
CA THR A 258 7.13 -16.16 11.87
C THR A 258 8.24 -16.91 12.61
N ARG A 259 8.98 -17.81 11.95
CA ARG A 259 10.03 -18.63 12.59
C ARG A 259 11.36 -17.89 12.70
N PRO A 260 12.28 -18.30 13.61
CA PRO A 260 13.64 -17.80 13.65
C PRO A 260 14.37 -18.03 12.30
N PRO A 261 15.20 -17.08 11.81
CA PRO A 261 15.88 -17.22 10.51
C PRO A 261 16.68 -18.52 10.35
N ALA A 262 17.31 -18.97 11.44
CA ALA A 262 18.13 -20.19 11.47
C ALA A 262 17.34 -21.50 11.25
N GLU A 263 16.02 -21.50 11.46
CA GLU A 263 15.16 -22.67 11.21
C GLU A 263 14.67 -22.76 9.76
N VAL A 264 14.81 -21.68 8.98
CA VAL A 264 14.18 -21.52 7.66
C VAL A 264 15.16 -21.12 6.54
N ALA A 265 16.46 -21.03 6.83
CA ALA A 265 17.49 -20.72 5.84
C ALA A 265 17.48 -21.69 4.64
N ASP A 266 17.22 -22.98 4.90
CA ASP A 266 17.11 -24.04 3.88
C ASP A 266 15.72 -24.16 3.23
N GLU A 267 14.72 -23.34 3.62
CA GLU A 267 13.39 -23.40 2.99
C GLU A 267 13.50 -23.02 1.50
N PRO A 268 12.96 -23.83 0.56
CA PRO A 268 13.14 -23.60 -0.88
C PRO A 268 12.76 -22.19 -1.36
N VAL A 269 11.78 -21.56 -0.72
CA VAL A 269 11.35 -20.19 -1.06
C VAL A 269 12.38 -19.15 -0.62
N VAL A 270 12.98 -19.28 0.57
CA VAL A 270 14.06 -18.41 1.05
C VAL A 270 15.28 -18.55 0.13
N VAL A 271 15.65 -19.79 -0.21
CA VAL A 271 16.75 -20.08 -1.15
C VAL A 271 16.47 -19.47 -2.54
N SER A 272 15.23 -19.55 -3.05
CA SER A 272 14.85 -18.90 -4.32
C SER A 272 14.88 -17.37 -4.26
N ILE A 273 14.55 -16.73 -3.13
CA ILE A 273 14.68 -15.27 -2.97
C ILE A 273 16.16 -14.89 -2.93
N ALA A 274 16.97 -15.59 -2.13
CA ALA A 274 18.42 -15.39 -2.06
C ALA A 274 19.05 -15.50 -3.46
N TYR A 275 18.67 -16.53 -4.23
CA TYR A 275 19.10 -16.71 -5.61
C TYR A 275 18.68 -15.52 -6.51
N ALA A 276 17.44 -15.06 -6.42
CA ALA A 276 16.95 -13.92 -7.19
C ALA A 276 17.73 -12.63 -6.87
N VAL A 277 17.89 -12.30 -5.58
CA VAL A 277 18.65 -11.13 -5.12
C VAL A 277 20.10 -11.22 -5.61
N GLN A 278 20.78 -12.35 -5.39
CA GLN A 278 22.15 -12.57 -5.87
C GLN A 278 22.30 -12.30 -7.37
N LYS A 279 21.38 -12.83 -8.20
CA LYS A 279 21.45 -12.62 -9.65
C LYS A 279 21.23 -11.16 -10.04
N MET A 280 20.35 -10.44 -9.35
CA MET A 280 20.08 -9.03 -9.65
C MET A 280 21.19 -8.10 -9.14
N THR A 281 21.72 -8.31 -7.94
CA THR A 281 22.67 -7.38 -7.29
C THR A 281 24.14 -7.71 -7.53
N GLN A 282 24.50 -8.98 -7.79
CA GLN A 282 25.90 -9.41 -7.96
C GLN A 282 26.24 -9.84 -9.39
N GLU A 283 25.26 -10.33 -10.15
CA GLU A 283 25.42 -10.72 -11.56
C GLU A 283 24.70 -9.77 -12.54
N TYR A 284 24.12 -8.68 -12.02
CA TYR A 284 23.44 -7.60 -12.76
C TYR A 284 22.37 -8.08 -13.77
N MET A 285 21.71 -9.20 -13.47
CA MET A 285 20.65 -9.75 -14.31
C MET A 285 19.31 -9.10 -13.99
N GLU A 286 18.63 -8.54 -14.99
CA GLU A 286 17.32 -7.93 -14.77
C GLU A 286 16.20 -8.97 -14.51
N PRO A 287 15.12 -8.61 -13.78
CA PRO A 287 13.96 -9.46 -13.54
C PRO A 287 13.43 -10.21 -14.77
N ALA A 288 13.39 -9.55 -15.94
CA ALA A 288 12.94 -10.16 -17.19
C ALA A 288 13.87 -11.28 -17.70
N HIS A 289 15.18 -11.18 -17.47
CA HIS A 289 16.14 -12.24 -17.79
C HIS A 289 15.92 -13.46 -16.89
N LEU A 290 15.75 -13.23 -15.58
CA LEU A 290 15.51 -14.28 -14.60
C LEU A 290 14.19 -15.01 -14.86
N MET A 291 13.12 -14.27 -15.15
CA MET A 291 11.80 -14.80 -15.52
C MET A 291 11.85 -15.73 -16.76
N LEU A 292 12.76 -15.52 -17.71
CA LEU A 292 12.85 -16.31 -18.95
C LEU A 292 13.89 -17.45 -18.89
N TYR A 293 15.01 -17.24 -18.22
CA TYR A 293 16.16 -18.14 -18.28
C TYR A 293 16.41 -18.91 -16.98
N HIS A 294 15.96 -18.41 -15.82
CA HIS A 294 16.26 -18.97 -14.49
C HIS A 294 15.06 -19.64 -13.79
N GLN A 295 13.94 -19.83 -14.51
CA GLN A 295 12.67 -20.37 -13.98
C GLN A 295 12.83 -21.55 -13.02
N THR A 296 13.64 -22.56 -13.34
CA THR A 296 13.82 -23.76 -12.49
C THR A 296 14.28 -23.44 -11.07
N ALA A 297 15.18 -22.47 -10.89
CA ALA A 297 15.65 -22.03 -9.56
C ALA A 297 14.64 -21.14 -8.83
N LEU A 298 13.66 -20.62 -9.56
CA LEU A 298 12.59 -19.74 -9.08
C LEU A 298 11.23 -20.45 -8.98
N HIS A 299 11.17 -21.75 -9.30
CA HIS A 299 9.94 -22.53 -9.16
C HIS A 299 9.37 -22.46 -7.75
N PRO A 300 10.12 -22.61 -6.64
CA PRO A 300 9.56 -22.47 -5.29
C PRO A 300 8.81 -21.15 -5.05
N LEU A 301 9.34 -20.02 -5.55
CA LEU A 301 8.65 -18.73 -5.50
C LEU A 301 7.37 -18.71 -6.32
N LEU A 302 7.41 -19.26 -7.54
CA LEU A 302 6.24 -19.35 -8.41
C LEU A 302 5.18 -20.35 -7.88
N CYS A 303 5.60 -21.40 -7.18
CA CYS A 303 4.70 -22.31 -6.46
C CYS A 303 3.99 -21.55 -5.35
N ALA A 304 4.75 -20.87 -4.48
CA ALA A 304 4.21 -20.08 -3.37
C ALA A 304 3.23 -18.98 -3.82
N LEU A 305 3.46 -18.37 -4.99
CA LEU A 305 2.62 -17.33 -5.58
C LEU A 305 1.29 -17.84 -6.18
N LEU A 306 1.26 -19.11 -6.61
CA LEU A 306 0.10 -19.71 -7.29
C LEU A 306 -0.69 -20.68 -6.39
N GLU A 307 -0.05 -21.25 -5.37
CA GLU A 307 -0.68 -22.09 -4.34
C GLU A 307 -1.81 -21.31 -3.63
N ALA A 308 -3.03 -21.85 -3.67
CA ALA A 308 -4.25 -21.21 -3.15
C ALA A 308 -4.54 -19.79 -3.71
N SER A 309 -3.94 -19.41 -4.84
CA SER A 309 -4.04 -18.06 -5.39
C SER A 309 -5.27 -17.86 -6.28
N PRO A 310 -6.07 -16.79 -6.09
CA PRO A 310 -7.15 -16.39 -7.00
C PRO A 310 -6.67 -16.21 -8.46
N LEU A 311 -5.37 -15.94 -8.67
CA LEU A 311 -4.75 -15.83 -10.00
C LEU A 311 -4.88 -17.12 -10.85
N THR A 312 -5.03 -18.28 -10.21
CA THR A 312 -5.20 -19.57 -10.90
C THR A 312 -6.62 -19.77 -11.43
N GLU A 313 -7.62 -19.18 -10.78
CA GLU A 313 -9.02 -19.15 -11.21
C GLU A 313 -9.23 -18.02 -12.22
N ALA A 314 -8.83 -16.80 -11.86
CA ALA A 314 -8.98 -15.61 -12.67
C ALA A 314 -8.37 -15.73 -14.06
N ALA A 315 -7.30 -16.51 -14.25
CA ALA A 315 -6.66 -16.61 -15.57
C ALA A 315 -7.42 -17.44 -16.62
N GLU A 316 -8.38 -18.26 -16.20
CA GLU A 316 -9.30 -18.92 -17.15
C GLU A 316 -10.39 -17.97 -17.64
N SER A 317 -10.81 -16.98 -16.83
CA SER A 317 -11.92 -16.06 -17.10
C SER A 317 -11.49 -14.68 -17.61
N THR A 318 -10.50 -14.06 -16.98
CA THR A 318 -9.89 -12.78 -17.40
C THR A 318 -8.98 -12.99 -18.62
N LEU A 319 -8.49 -11.91 -19.23
CA LEU A 319 -7.45 -11.94 -20.26
C LEU A 319 -6.03 -11.86 -19.66
N PRO A 320 -5.30 -12.99 -19.47
CA PRO A 320 -3.84 -12.93 -19.43
C PRO A 320 -3.18 -13.75 -20.55
N VAL A 321 -2.59 -13.02 -21.49
CA VAL A 321 -1.14 -12.81 -21.47
C VAL A 321 -0.27 -13.90 -20.80
N SER A 322 0.51 -14.60 -21.64
CA SER A 322 1.77 -15.35 -21.45
C SER A 322 1.97 -16.37 -20.30
N SER A 323 1.29 -16.27 -19.16
CA SER A 323 1.43 -17.20 -18.03
C SER A 323 0.80 -18.58 -18.29
N TYR A 324 0.02 -18.72 -19.38
CA TYR A 324 -0.77 -19.90 -19.72
C TYR A 324 -0.48 -20.38 -21.14
N ALA A 325 -0.51 -21.69 -21.37
CA ALA A 325 -0.37 -22.23 -22.73
C ALA A 325 -1.65 -21.92 -23.52
N TYR A 326 -1.53 -21.12 -24.58
CA TYR A 326 -2.65 -20.64 -25.39
C TYR A 326 -2.69 -21.32 -26.77
N SER A 327 -3.84 -21.90 -27.11
CA SER A 327 -4.09 -22.47 -28.44
C SER A 327 -4.78 -21.45 -29.34
N ILE A 328 -3.98 -20.81 -30.20
CA ILE A 328 -4.42 -19.84 -31.23
C ILE A 328 -5.60 -20.38 -32.06
N LYS A 329 -5.66 -21.70 -32.29
CA LYS A 329 -6.72 -22.34 -33.09
C LYS A 329 -8.08 -22.44 -32.38
N THR A 330 -8.10 -22.41 -31.05
CA THR A 330 -9.30 -22.70 -30.25
C THR A 330 -9.68 -21.55 -29.32
N GLY A 331 -8.82 -20.56 -29.12
CA GLY A 331 -8.93 -19.55 -28.07
C GLY A 331 -8.70 -20.11 -26.66
N ARG A 332 -8.54 -21.43 -26.49
CA ARG A 332 -8.44 -22.05 -25.17
C ARG A 332 -7.07 -21.85 -24.55
N ARG A 333 -7.07 -21.62 -23.25
CA ARG A 333 -5.89 -21.66 -22.38
C ARG A 333 -5.86 -22.99 -21.63
N GLN A 334 -4.66 -23.46 -21.33
CA GLN A 334 -4.41 -24.58 -20.43
C GLN A 334 -3.69 -24.03 -19.19
N ARG A 335 -4.21 -24.37 -17.98
CA ARG A 335 -3.54 -24.11 -16.71
C ARG A 335 -2.17 -24.82 -16.66
N PRO A 336 -1.11 -24.17 -16.14
CA PRO A 336 0.11 -24.90 -15.81
C PRO A 336 -0.21 -25.97 -14.75
N PHE A 337 0.52 -27.08 -14.79
CA PHE A 337 0.60 -27.95 -13.63
C PHE A 337 1.38 -27.20 -12.54
N ILE A 338 0.85 -27.24 -11.31
CA ILE A 338 1.44 -26.63 -10.12
C ILE A 338 1.62 -27.76 -9.10
N SER A 339 2.82 -27.87 -8.55
CA SER A 339 3.19 -28.73 -7.43
C SER A 339 4.17 -27.97 -6.54
N ASP A 340 4.46 -28.45 -5.34
CA ASP A 340 5.31 -27.81 -4.33
C ASP A 340 6.71 -27.38 -4.82
N SER A 341 7.21 -27.96 -5.92
CA SER A 341 8.55 -27.73 -6.47
C SER A 341 8.60 -27.44 -7.98
N TYR A 342 7.47 -27.41 -8.68
CA TYR A 342 7.44 -27.25 -10.13
C TYR A 342 6.15 -26.58 -10.62
N VAL A 343 6.31 -25.59 -11.50
CA VAL A 343 5.22 -24.99 -12.28
C VAL A 343 5.54 -25.05 -13.76
N GLY A 344 4.63 -25.57 -14.58
CA GLY A 344 4.79 -25.58 -16.04
C GLY A 344 3.97 -26.63 -16.78
N PHE A 345 4.49 -27.08 -17.93
CA PHE A 345 3.77 -27.89 -18.92
C PHE A 345 4.61 -29.03 -19.53
N ASN A 346 5.65 -29.47 -18.83
CA ASN A 346 6.53 -30.54 -19.33
C ASN A 346 5.84 -31.92 -19.27
N ALA A 347 6.36 -32.88 -20.04
CA ALA A 347 5.88 -34.27 -20.02
C ALA A 347 6.28 -35.07 -18.76
N LEU A 348 6.79 -34.39 -17.73
CA LEU A 348 7.08 -34.97 -16.40
C LEU A 348 5.95 -34.65 -15.40
N ALA A 349 5.18 -33.59 -15.65
CA ALA A 349 3.83 -33.47 -15.13
C ALA A 349 2.90 -34.36 -15.98
N ASP A 350 1.90 -34.99 -15.36
CA ASP A 350 0.90 -35.86 -16.03
C ASP A 350 -0.08 -35.10 -16.98
N ARG A 351 0.31 -33.91 -17.44
CA ARG A 351 -0.42 -33.01 -18.35
C ARG A 351 0.53 -32.18 -19.21
N SER A 352 1.03 -32.80 -20.27
CA SER A 352 1.71 -32.10 -21.36
C SER A 352 0.80 -31.07 -22.05
N ILE A 353 1.38 -30.14 -22.82
CA ILE A 353 0.59 -29.15 -23.59
C ILE A 353 -0.36 -29.88 -24.56
N GLY A 354 -1.66 -29.66 -24.42
CA GLY A 354 -2.71 -30.31 -25.22
C GLY A 354 -3.15 -31.69 -24.73
N GLU A 355 -2.69 -32.15 -23.57
CA GLU A 355 -3.11 -33.42 -23.00
C GLU A 355 -4.59 -33.41 -22.62
N GLY A 356 -5.32 -34.47 -23.00
CA GLY A 356 -6.77 -34.58 -22.80
C GLY A 356 -7.65 -33.82 -23.80
N ASP A 357 -7.13 -32.84 -24.56
CA ASP A 357 -7.91 -32.09 -25.55
C ASP A 357 -7.57 -32.51 -27.00
N PRO A 358 -8.48 -33.21 -27.72
CA PRO A 358 -8.25 -33.62 -29.11
C PRO A 358 -8.17 -32.44 -30.10
N ALA A 359 -8.53 -31.21 -29.70
CA ALA A 359 -8.37 -30.01 -30.53
C ALA A 359 -6.91 -29.53 -30.62
N TRP A 360 -6.06 -29.88 -29.64
CA TRP A 360 -4.61 -29.67 -29.72
C TRP A 360 -3.93 -30.78 -30.54
N ASN A 361 -4.42 -32.02 -30.41
CA ASN A 361 -3.83 -33.23 -31.02
C ASN A 361 -4.14 -33.43 -32.52
N ARG A 362 -4.33 -32.36 -33.30
CA ARG A 362 -4.66 -32.42 -34.75
C ARG A 362 -3.91 -31.39 -35.60
N ILE A 363 -2.60 -31.57 -35.75
CA ILE A 363 -1.86 -31.21 -36.96
C ILE A 363 -1.00 -32.41 -37.35
N GLY A 364 -1.04 -32.81 -38.61
CA GLY A 364 -0.28 -33.94 -39.10
C GLY A 364 1.23 -33.71 -39.04
N SER A 365 1.98 -34.80 -38.93
CA SER A 365 3.43 -34.88 -39.01
C SER A 365 4.03 -33.98 -40.10
N ASN A 366 4.62 -32.85 -39.70
CA ASN A 366 5.83 -32.20 -40.24
C ASN A 366 6.00 -30.74 -39.76
N GLU A 367 4.96 -30.09 -39.21
CA GLU A 367 5.07 -28.74 -38.61
C GLU A 367 5.17 -28.83 -37.08
N ALA A 368 6.40 -28.86 -36.57
CA ALA A 368 6.71 -28.94 -35.14
C ALA A 368 6.55 -27.59 -34.38
N ASP A 369 5.73 -26.66 -34.90
CA ASP A 369 5.65 -25.26 -34.45
C ASP A 369 5.00 -25.05 -33.07
N PHE A 370 4.50 -26.11 -32.43
CA PHE A 370 4.07 -26.10 -31.03
C PHE A 370 5.14 -26.61 -30.04
N ALA A 371 6.36 -26.91 -30.52
CA ALA A 371 7.46 -27.32 -29.65
C ALA A 371 8.05 -26.13 -28.86
N GLN A 372 7.98 -26.22 -27.54
CA GLN A 372 8.92 -25.57 -26.60
C GLN A 372 9.01 -24.03 -26.59
N ARG A 373 7.89 -23.30 -26.66
CA ARG A 373 7.87 -21.97 -26.02
C ARG A 373 7.95 -22.18 -24.51
N LYS A 374 9.03 -21.73 -23.86
CA LYS A 374 9.07 -21.66 -22.39
C LYS A 374 7.87 -20.82 -21.92
N PRO A 375 7.04 -21.30 -20.98
CA PRO A 375 5.94 -20.50 -20.44
C PRO A 375 6.50 -19.24 -19.78
N CYS A 376 5.86 -18.08 -19.94
CA CYS A 376 6.38 -16.80 -19.46
C CYS A 376 5.45 -16.23 -18.40
N PHE A 377 5.71 -16.60 -17.15
CA PHE A 377 4.90 -16.20 -16.00
C PHE A 377 5.13 -14.73 -15.65
N LEU A 378 4.24 -13.83 -16.10
CA LEU A 378 4.37 -12.41 -15.76
C LEU A 378 4.37 -12.15 -14.26
N GLU A 379 3.62 -12.95 -13.51
CA GLU A 379 3.51 -12.83 -12.06
C GLU A 379 4.86 -13.12 -11.37
N LEU A 380 5.70 -14.00 -11.94
CA LEU A 380 7.08 -14.17 -11.50
C LEU A 380 7.92 -12.91 -11.82
N GLY A 381 7.74 -12.31 -13.00
CA GLY A 381 8.39 -11.05 -13.36
C GLY A 381 8.03 -9.90 -12.42
N ARG A 382 6.74 -9.75 -12.06
CA ARG A 382 6.25 -8.78 -11.08
C ARG A 382 6.82 -9.05 -9.68
N LEU A 383 6.82 -10.31 -9.24
CA LEU A 383 7.41 -10.71 -7.96
C LEU A 383 8.92 -10.41 -7.90
N LEU A 384 9.66 -10.64 -8.98
CA LEU A 384 11.09 -10.31 -9.07
C LEU A 384 11.36 -8.80 -9.03
N VAL A 385 10.53 -7.98 -9.68
CA VAL A 385 10.59 -6.51 -9.53
C VAL A 385 10.32 -6.12 -8.08
N ARG A 386 9.31 -6.73 -7.43
CA ARG A 386 9.01 -6.46 -6.03
C ARG A 386 10.13 -6.88 -5.08
N ILE A 387 10.83 -7.98 -5.36
CA ILE A 387 12.03 -8.40 -4.61
C ILE A 387 13.14 -7.34 -4.73
N LEU A 388 13.35 -6.76 -5.91
CA LEU A 388 14.35 -5.69 -6.13
C LEU A 388 13.97 -4.38 -5.40
N GLU A 389 12.69 -4.01 -5.38
CA GLU A 389 12.21 -2.87 -4.56
C GLU A 389 12.46 -3.09 -3.06
N LEU A 390 12.31 -4.34 -2.60
CA LEU A 390 12.53 -4.71 -1.20
C LEU A 390 14.02 -4.81 -0.84
N ASP A 391 14.91 -5.23 -1.73
CA ASP A 391 16.37 -5.07 -1.58
C ASP A 391 16.75 -3.59 -1.35
N VAL A 392 16.22 -2.68 -2.18
CA VAL A 392 16.45 -1.24 -2.03
C VAL A 392 15.97 -0.72 -0.68
N LEU A 393 14.78 -1.15 -0.23
CA LEU A 393 14.25 -0.76 1.08
C LEU A 393 15.07 -1.35 2.24
N CYS A 394 15.45 -2.63 2.16
CA CYS A 394 16.27 -3.33 3.15
C CYS A 394 17.60 -2.59 3.36
N HIS A 395 18.31 -2.30 2.28
CA HIS A 395 19.57 -1.55 2.31
C HIS A 395 19.41 -0.10 2.81
N ARG A 396 18.27 0.56 2.55
CA ARG A 396 17.99 1.90 3.08
C ARG A 396 17.79 1.88 4.60
N LEU A 397 16.99 0.93 5.09
CA LEU A 397 16.72 0.77 6.53
C LEU A 397 17.97 0.34 7.30
N GLU A 398 18.75 -0.59 6.77
CA GLU A 398 20.03 -0.98 7.38
C GLU A 398 21.03 0.18 7.39
N SER A 399 21.09 0.98 6.31
CA SER A 399 21.91 2.19 6.30
C SER A 399 21.50 3.19 7.39
N GLN A 400 20.21 3.36 7.65
CA GLN A 400 19.71 4.22 8.73
C GLN A 400 20.08 3.64 10.09
N ARG A 401 19.86 2.34 10.32
CA ARG A 401 20.26 1.64 11.55
C ARG A 401 21.74 1.82 11.84
N GLN A 402 22.60 1.63 10.85
CA GLN A 402 24.05 1.78 10.97
C GLN A 402 24.47 3.24 11.22
N GLN A 403 23.77 4.24 10.67
CA GLN A 403 24.00 5.65 11.02
C GLN A 403 23.65 5.94 12.49
N LEU A 404 22.56 5.37 13.02
CA LEU A 404 22.20 5.50 14.44
C LEU A 404 23.24 4.81 15.35
N LEU A 405 23.67 3.60 14.99
CA LEU A 405 24.74 2.88 15.70
C LEU A 405 26.05 3.66 15.73
N LEU A 406 26.44 4.31 14.62
CA LEU A 406 27.60 5.19 14.56
C LEU A 406 27.44 6.44 15.45
N LYS A 407 26.25 7.07 15.49
CA LYS A 407 25.98 8.22 16.38
C LYS A 407 26.08 7.87 17.86
N LEU A 408 25.65 6.67 18.26
CA LEU A 408 25.70 6.20 19.65
C LEU A 408 27.06 5.56 20.03
N LYS A 409 27.94 5.29 19.07
CA LYS A 409 29.14 4.48 19.25
C LYS A 409 30.08 5.00 20.34
N ASP A 410 30.32 6.31 20.35
CA ASP A 410 31.33 6.95 21.20
C ASP A 410 30.70 7.71 22.39
N HIS A 411 29.42 7.46 22.70
CA HIS A 411 28.71 8.08 23.82
C HIS A 411 29.26 7.62 25.18
N PRO A 412 29.54 8.52 26.14
CA PRO A 412 30.24 8.18 27.38
C PRO A 412 29.39 7.40 28.40
N GLU A 413 28.05 7.53 28.36
CA GLU A 413 27.14 6.89 29.32
C GLU A 413 26.90 5.41 29.01
N SER A 414 27.01 4.54 30.02
CA SER A 414 26.87 3.08 29.85
C SER A 414 25.46 2.65 29.45
N CYS A 415 24.43 3.29 30.00
CA CYS A 415 23.03 3.03 29.65
C CYS A 415 22.72 3.33 28.17
N VAL A 416 23.38 4.32 27.57
CA VAL A 416 23.27 4.60 26.13
C VAL A 416 23.99 3.53 25.30
N GLN A 417 25.12 2.98 25.79
CA GLN A 417 25.76 1.82 25.14
C GLN A 417 24.90 0.56 25.22
N GLU A 418 24.14 0.35 26.30
CA GLU A 418 23.19 -0.76 26.42
C GLU A 418 22.04 -0.62 25.40
N GLN A 419 21.49 0.59 25.21
CA GLN A 419 20.52 0.85 24.14
C GLN A 419 21.12 0.67 22.74
N ARG A 420 22.39 1.01 22.54
CA ARG A 420 23.10 0.73 21.29
C ARG A 420 23.19 -0.78 21.05
N VAL A 421 23.56 -1.58 22.04
CA VAL A 421 23.60 -3.05 21.93
C VAL A 421 22.22 -3.63 21.63
N ALA A 422 21.15 -3.08 22.22
CA ALA A 422 19.79 -3.45 21.86
C ALA A 422 19.50 -3.15 20.37
N LEU A 423 19.86 -1.96 19.88
CA LEU A 423 19.72 -1.57 18.47
C LEU A 423 20.58 -2.41 17.51
N GLU A 424 21.74 -2.90 17.94
CA GLU A 424 22.58 -3.84 17.17
C GLU A 424 21.85 -5.17 16.91
N SER A 425 20.95 -5.59 17.82
CA SER A 425 20.14 -6.81 17.70
C SER A 425 18.84 -6.68 16.90
N LEU A 426 18.37 -5.45 16.67
CA LEU A 426 17.12 -5.17 15.97
C LEU A 426 17.31 -5.09 14.45
N VAL A 427 16.26 -5.47 13.72
CA VAL A 427 16.16 -5.33 12.25
C VAL A 427 14.87 -4.57 11.96
N PHE A 428 14.98 -3.37 11.40
CA PHE A 428 13.81 -2.54 11.12
C PHE A 428 12.91 -3.20 10.06
N GLU A 429 11.61 -3.26 10.34
CA GLU A 429 10.61 -3.73 9.37
C GLU A 429 10.01 -2.60 8.54
N SER A 430 10.11 -1.35 8.99
CA SER A 430 9.47 -0.20 8.34
C SER A 430 10.28 1.10 8.48
N GLY A 431 10.05 2.06 7.58
CA GLY A 431 10.59 3.41 7.72
C GLY A 431 10.07 4.16 8.95
N ILE A 432 8.85 3.81 9.41
CA ILE A 432 8.27 4.36 10.63
C ILE A 432 9.10 3.93 11.84
N GLU A 433 9.45 2.65 11.96
CA GLU A 433 10.30 2.14 13.04
C GLU A 433 11.69 2.81 13.06
N ALA A 434 12.32 2.96 11.89
CA ALA A 434 13.59 3.67 11.76
C ALA A 434 13.49 5.13 12.26
N ASP A 435 12.40 5.82 11.93
CA ASP A 435 12.13 7.19 12.40
C ASP A 435 11.86 7.29 13.92
N LEU A 436 11.20 6.27 14.50
CA LEU A 436 11.04 6.18 15.96
C LEU A 436 12.40 6.07 16.66
N TRP A 437 13.28 5.20 16.15
CA TRP A 437 14.65 5.06 16.66
C TRP A 437 15.54 6.28 16.39
N GLN A 438 15.33 6.99 15.27
CA GLN A 438 16.00 8.26 14.98
C GLN A 438 15.57 9.36 15.96
N THR A 439 14.27 9.46 16.27
CA THR A 439 13.75 10.38 17.30
C THR A 439 14.39 10.09 18.67
N PHE A 440 14.47 8.80 19.03
CA PHE A 440 15.05 8.36 20.30
C PHE A 440 16.56 8.61 20.38
N SER A 441 17.32 8.24 19.35
CA SER A 441 18.76 8.54 19.29
C SER A 441 19.02 10.04 19.41
N GLY A 442 18.17 10.88 18.80
CA GLY A 442 18.26 12.34 18.94
C GLY A 442 18.01 12.84 20.36
N LEU A 443 17.15 12.19 21.15
CA LEU A 443 16.99 12.48 22.58
C LEU A 443 18.28 12.19 23.36
N LEU A 444 18.95 11.08 23.06
CA LEU A 444 20.14 10.64 23.80
C LEU A 444 21.37 11.50 23.49
N THR A 445 21.54 11.97 22.25
CA THR A 445 22.74 12.71 21.83
C THR A 445 22.68 14.23 22.00
N VAL A 446 21.54 14.79 22.44
CA VAL A 446 21.36 16.26 22.55
C VAL A 446 21.58 16.71 23.99
N ASP A 447 22.83 17.09 24.28
CA ASP A 447 23.23 17.67 25.58
C ASP A 447 22.53 18.99 25.91
N GLN A 448 22.10 19.75 24.88
CA GLN A 448 21.53 21.09 25.03
C GLN A 448 20.11 21.14 24.47
N GLY A 449 19.12 21.23 25.36
CA GLY A 449 17.70 21.38 24.99
C GLY A 449 16.94 22.26 25.97
N ARG A 450 15.74 22.72 25.56
CA ARG A 450 14.82 23.53 26.39
C ARG A 450 13.65 22.70 26.96
N GLY A 451 13.86 21.40 27.16
CA GLY A 451 12.84 20.46 27.64
C GLY A 451 12.75 20.36 29.17
N PRO A 452 11.63 19.87 29.73
CA PRO A 452 11.47 19.60 31.17
C PRO A 452 12.65 18.86 31.81
N THR A 453 13.20 17.85 31.13
CA THR A 453 14.37 17.09 31.61
C THR A 453 15.61 17.98 31.79
N GLN A 454 15.80 18.97 30.91
CA GLN A 454 16.91 19.92 30.99
C GLN A 454 16.65 21.01 32.04
N VAL A 455 15.39 21.38 32.29
CA VAL A 455 15.02 22.27 33.41
C VAL A 455 15.29 21.59 34.76
N ILE A 456 15.03 20.29 34.91
CA ILE A 456 15.39 19.50 36.11
C ILE A 456 16.91 19.54 36.35
N LYS A 457 17.73 19.27 35.32
CA LYS A 457 19.20 19.41 35.38
C LYS A 457 19.65 20.84 35.73
N GLY A 458 19.02 21.84 35.12
CA GLY A 458 19.28 23.26 35.39
C GLY A 458 19.01 23.66 36.85
N LEU A 459 17.97 23.08 37.46
CA LEU A 459 17.58 23.29 38.86
C LEU A 459 18.38 22.44 39.86
N GLY A 460 19.15 21.45 39.41
CA GLY A 460 19.87 20.50 40.27
C GLY A 460 18.94 19.53 41.00
N LEU A 461 17.93 19.01 40.28
CA LEU A 461 16.88 18.14 40.82
C LEU A 461 16.94 16.69 40.30
N GLU A 462 18.05 16.28 39.67
CA GLU A 462 18.21 14.94 39.09
C GLU A 462 17.98 13.82 40.11
N ASP A 463 18.68 13.86 41.26
CA ASP A 463 18.56 12.82 42.31
C ASP A 463 17.12 12.68 42.84
N ALA A 464 16.40 13.80 42.96
CA ALA A 464 15.01 13.81 43.42
C ALA A 464 14.03 13.31 42.35
N PHE A 465 14.37 13.49 41.06
CA PHE A 465 13.61 12.91 39.96
C PHE A 465 13.77 11.38 39.91
N GLU A 466 14.99 10.87 40.15
CA GLU A 466 15.25 9.43 40.25
C GLU A 466 14.61 8.78 41.50
N GLU A 467 14.42 9.54 42.59
CA GLU A 467 13.59 9.09 43.74
C GLU A 467 12.09 9.04 43.37
N TYR A 468 11.61 9.96 42.55
CA TYR A 468 10.20 10.02 42.14
C TYR A 468 9.80 8.92 41.14
N THR A 469 10.67 8.60 40.18
CA THR A 469 10.36 7.74 39.03
C THR A 469 11.58 6.98 38.51
N ILE A 470 11.34 5.84 37.86
CA ILE A 470 12.33 5.25 36.96
C ILE A 470 12.59 6.17 35.76
N THR A 471 13.79 6.09 35.18
CA THR A 471 14.17 6.87 34.00
C THR A 471 13.55 6.30 32.72
N GLY A 472 13.50 7.10 31.65
CA GLY A 472 13.04 6.61 30.33
C GLY A 472 13.83 5.43 29.79
N LEU A 473 15.13 5.32 30.13
CA LEU A 473 15.99 4.19 29.73
C LEU A 473 15.61 2.91 30.49
N GLN A 474 15.40 3.00 31.80
CA GLN A 474 14.94 1.86 32.61
C GLN A 474 13.55 1.38 32.17
N TYR A 475 12.64 2.28 31.80
CA TYR A 475 11.33 1.89 31.25
C TYR A 475 11.43 1.27 29.85
N GLN A 476 12.35 1.75 29.01
CA GLN A 476 12.69 1.14 27.72
C GLN A 476 13.28 -0.28 27.89
N GLU A 477 14.09 -0.52 28.91
CA GLU A 477 14.58 -1.88 29.26
C GLU A 477 13.43 -2.82 29.67
N ASN A 478 12.47 -2.33 30.46
CA ASN A 478 11.26 -3.10 30.78
C ASN A 478 10.45 -3.46 29.53
N LEU A 479 10.33 -2.53 28.58
CA LEU A 479 9.64 -2.73 27.31
C LEU A 479 10.37 -3.71 26.38
N LEU A 480 11.70 -3.71 26.38
CA LEU A 480 12.54 -4.67 25.65
C LEU A 480 12.45 -6.08 26.26
N ALA A 481 12.54 -6.19 27.59
CA ALA A 481 12.42 -7.45 28.32
C ALA A 481 10.96 -7.97 28.40
N ASN A 482 9.98 -7.11 28.06
CA ASN A 482 8.55 -7.29 28.34
C ASN A 482 8.29 -7.68 29.81
N ALA A 483 9.06 -7.11 30.73
CA ALA A 483 9.14 -7.52 32.12
C ALA A 483 9.43 -6.32 33.04
N PRO A 484 8.96 -6.35 34.31
CA PRO A 484 9.10 -5.27 35.29
C PRO A 484 10.50 -5.25 35.94
N VAL A 485 11.57 -5.07 35.15
CA VAL A 485 12.95 -5.11 35.67
C VAL A 485 13.21 -3.96 36.65
N HIS A 486 12.73 -2.77 36.29
CA HIS A 486 12.80 -1.54 37.09
C HIS A 486 11.38 -1.03 37.35
N VAL A 487 10.94 -0.92 38.60
CA VAL A 487 9.62 -0.34 38.91
C VAL A 487 9.74 0.74 39.97
N CYS A 488 8.88 1.74 39.87
CA CYS A 488 8.78 2.81 40.86
C CYS A 488 8.51 2.22 42.25
N GLN A 489 9.15 2.78 43.27
CA GLN A 489 8.90 2.47 44.67
C GLN A 489 8.13 3.64 45.29
N SER A 490 7.07 3.38 46.06
CA SER A 490 6.41 4.41 46.88
C SER A 490 7.10 4.55 48.24
N PRO A 491 7.63 5.74 48.60
CA PRO A 491 8.21 5.97 49.91
C PRO A 491 7.16 5.86 51.03
N GLN A 492 7.36 4.92 51.96
CA GLN A 492 6.36 4.60 53.00
C GLN A 492 6.27 5.65 54.14
N SER A 493 7.15 6.66 54.17
CA SER A 493 7.39 7.49 55.35
C SER A 493 7.00 8.97 55.22
N MET A 494 6.56 9.44 54.05
CA MET A 494 6.23 10.86 53.84
C MET A 494 5.09 11.06 52.81
N PRO A 495 4.10 11.94 53.07
CA PRO A 495 3.12 12.37 52.07
C PRO A 495 3.79 13.04 50.87
N LEU A 496 3.23 12.85 49.67
CA LEU A 496 3.85 13.30 48.42
C LEU A 496 4.08 14.82 48.43
N MET A 497 3.07 15.58 48.87
CA MET A 497 3.12 17.05 48.91
C MET A 497 4.09 17.61 49.94
N ASP A 498 4.44 16.85 50.98
CA ASP A 498 5.44 17.26 51.97
C ASP A 498 6.87 16.97 51.48
N TRP A 499 7.06 15.86 50.77
CA TRP A 499 8.31 15.52 50.07
C TRP A 499 8.60 16.52 48.94
N ALA A 500 7.63 16.76 48.06
CA ALA A 500 7.77 17.70 46.93
C ALA A 500 8.05 19.15 47.39
N ARG A 501 7.57 19.53 48.58
CA ARG A 501 7.89 20.84 49.20
C ARG A 501 9.33 20.90 49.71
N GLN A 502 9.90 19.79 50.18
CA GLN A 502 11.32 19.72 50.56
C GLN A 502 12.21 19.77 49.32
N VAL A 503 11.90 18.98 48.29
CA VAL A 503 12.60 18.99 46.98
C VAL A 503 12.55 20.38 46.34
N GLY A 504 11.38 21.04 46.35
CA GLY A 504 11.21 22.40 45.83
C GLY A 504 12.03 23.45 46.58
N ALA A 505 12.34 23.22 47.86
CA ALA A 505 13.19 24.10 48.66
C ALA A 505 14.70 23.85 48.47
N THR A 506 15.11 22.66 47.98
CA THR A 506 16.51 22.33 47.67
C THR A 506 16.94 22.69 46.26
N ALA A 507 16.00 22.97 45.36
CA ALA A 507 16.28 23.45 44.00
C ALA A 507 17.14 24.73 43.99
N ARG A 508 18.05 24.87 43.01
CA ARG A 508 18.90 26.09 42.84
C ARG A 508 18.08 27.39 42.79
N SER A 509 16.87 27.32 42.24
CA SER A 509 15.85 28.36 42.33
C SER A 509 14.60 27.73 42.97
N PRO A 510 14.22 28.11 44.20
CA PRO A 510 13.13 27.44 44.92
C PRO A 510 11.80 27.43 44.17
N ARG A 511 11.08 26.30 44.23
CA ARG A 511 9.78 26.08 43.56
C ARG A 511 8.72 25.59 44.54
N SER A 512 7.45 25.76 44.19
CA SER A 512 6.33 25.15 44.94
C SER A 512 6.27 23.64 44.71
N ALA A 513 5.67 22.90 45.65
CA ALA A 513 5.49 21.45 45.53
C ALA A 513 4.74 21.07 44.24
N GLU A 514 3.69 21.80 43.90
CA GLU A 514 2.90 21.61 42.67
C GLU A 514 3.75 21.81 41.41
N ALA A 515 4.62 22.83 41.38
CA ALA A 515 5.50 23.09 40.25
C ALA A 515 6.58 22.01 40.08
N VAL A 516 7.08 21.43 41.18
CA VAL A 516 8.01 20.28 41.14
C VAL A 516 7.32 19.06 40.54
N LEU A 517 6.14 18.67 41.06
CA LEU A 517 5.40 17.50 40.57
C LEU A 517 4.97 17.68 39.10
N PHE A 518 4.51 18.87 38.72
CA PHE A 518 4.17 19.20 37.34
C PHE A 518 5.38 19.07 36.40
N LEU A 519 6.54 19.61 36.79
CA LEU A 519 7.79 19.48 36.03
C LEU A 519 8.25 18.02 35.92
N PHE A 520 8.14 17.24 36.99
CA PHE A 520 8.55 15.83 37.02
C PHE A 520 7.63 14.97 36.13
N ASN A 521 6.31 15.17 36.22
CA ASN A 521 5.35 14.52 35.33
C ASN A 521 5.60 14.87 33.86
N GLN A 522 5.98 16.11 33.56
CA GLN A 522 6.37 16.50 32.20
C GLN A 522 7.68 15.87 31.73
N ALA A 523 8.66 15.68 32.60
CA ALA A 523 9.90 14.99 32.25
C ALA A 523 9.67 13.50 32.00
N ILE A 524 8.78 12.84 32.77
CA ILE A 524 8.29 11.49 32.47
C ILE A 524 7.65 11.47 31.08
N VAL A 525 6.69 12.36 30.81
CA VAL A 525 6.00 12.47 29.52
C VAL A 525 6.98 12.77 28.38
N GLU A 526 7.98 13.63 28.59
CA GLU A 526 9.01 13.96 27.60
C GLU A 526 9.87 12.74 27.24
N GLN A 527 10.38 12.03 28.25
CA GLN A 527 11.25 10.87 28.06
C GLN A 527 10.47 9.69 27.48
N PHE A 528 9.32 9.36 28.07
CA PHE A 528 8.55 8.18 27.73
C PHE A 528 7.87 8.33 26.35
N SER A 529 7.42 9.53 25.96
CA SER A 529 6.79 9.75 24.65
C SER A 529 7.74 9.62 23.46
N LYS A 530 9.05 9.49 23.70
CA LYS A 530 10.10 9.32 22.68
C LYS A 530 10.62 7.88 22.60
N LEU A 531 10.16 6.96 23.45
CA LEU A 531 10.65 5.57 23.48
C LEU A 531 10.18 4.75 22.26
N PRO A 532 11.10 4.15 21.49
CA PRO A 532 10.76 3.59 20.18
C PRO A 532 9.93 2.31 20.29
N ILE A 533 10.19 1.45 21.29
CA ILE A 533 9.42 0.21 21.49
C ILE A 533 7.98 0.52 21.90
N LEU A 534 7.79 1.47 22.81
CA LEU A 534 6.46 1.93 23.23
C LEU A 534 5.66 2.50 22.05
N ARG A 535 6.28 3.43 21.30
CA ARG A 535 5.65 4.06 20.13
C ARG A 535 5.33 3.04 19.04
N LYS A 536 6.18 2.04 18.81
CA LYS A 536 5.96 0.97 17.82
C LYS A 536 4.78 0.08 18.23
N ARG A 537 4.74 -0.42 19.47
CA ARG A 537 3.62 -1.22 19.98
C ARG A 537 2.27 -0.48 19.87
N LEU A 538 2.24 0.80 20.26
CA LEU A 538 1.03 1.61 20.17
C LEU A 538 0.65 1.94 18.73
N PHE A 539 1.62 2.18 17.85
CA PHE A 539 1.37 2.39 16.42
C PHE A 539 0.73 1.16 15.77
N ASP A 540 1.24 -0.03 16.06
CA ASP A 540 0.70 -1.29 15.54
C ASP A 540 -0.73 -1.54 16.05
N LEU A 541 -0.99 -1.24 17.33
CA LEU A 541 -2.35 -1.26 17.90
C LEU A 541 -3.28 -0.24 17.22
N PHE A 542 -2.80 0.97 16.92
CA PHE A 542 -3.59 2.00 16.23
C PHE A 542 -3.96 1.55 14.80
N CYS A 543 -3.01 0.98 14.05
CA CYS A 543 -3.30 0.50 12.69
C CYS A 543 -4.25 -0.71 12.66
N ALA A 544 -4.26 -1.55 13.70
CA ALA A 544 -5.16 -2.70 13.81
C ALA A 544 -6.56 -2.33 14.32
N GLU A 545 -6.65 -1.59 15.43
CA GLU A 545 -7.87 -1.41 16.24
C GLU A 545 -8.35 0.05 16.31
N GLY A 546 -7.69 0.97 15.60
CA GLY A 546 -8.12 2.36 15.51
C GLY A 546 -9.25 2.58 14.51
N ASP A 547 -9.96 3.69 14.67
CA ASP A 547 -11.05 4.13 13.81
C ASP A 547 -10.71 5.42 13.03
N LEU A 548 -11.21 5.51 11.81
CA LEU A 548 -11.34 6.76 11.05
C LEU A 548 -12.79 7.24 11.08
N ILE A 549 -13.02 8.37 11.74
CA ILE A 549 -14.31 9.07 11.69
C ILE A 549 -14.27 10.10 10.55
N VAL A 550 -15.20 9.97 9.61
CA VAL A 550 -15.36 10.86 8.45
C VAL A 550 -16.56 11.76 8.70
N THR A 551 -16.31 13.03 9.03
CA THR A 551 -17.35 14.05 9.19
C THR A 551 -17.54 14.80 7.88
N TYR A 552 -18.76 14.77 7.35
CA TYR A 552 -19.11 15.48 6.12
C TYR A 552 -19.41 16.96 6.40
N LYS A 553 -18.70 17.86 5.72
CA LYS A 553 -18.97 19.29 5.75
C LYS A 553 -20.06 19.62 4.73
N LEU A 554 -20.79 20.72 4.97
CA LEU A 554 -21.78 21.30 4.05
C LEU A 554 -22.97 20.40 3.64
N CYS A 555 -23.18 19.25 4.29
CA CYS A 555 -24.39 18.44 4.14
C CYS A 555 -24.79 17.79 5.46
N GLU A 556 -26.09 17.51 5.65
CA GLU A 556 -26.65 16.91 6.88
C GLU A 556 -26.42 15.38 6.96
N ARG A 557 -25.35 14.88 6.34
CA ARG A 557 -24.97 13.47 6.41
C ARG A 557 -24.37 13.18 7.79
N ARG A 558 -24.72 12.02 8.36
CA ARG A 558 -24.10 11.53 9.60
C ARG A 558 -22.62 11.22 9.37
N ASP A 559 -21.83 11.27 10.44
CA ASP A 559 -20.46 10.77 10.40
C ASP A 559 -20.46 9.28 10.02
N ASP A 560 -19.59 8.90 9.08
CA ASP A 560 -19.27 7.50 8.83
C ASP A 560 -18.05 7.13 9.70
N VAL A 561 -17.97 5.88 10.16
CA VAL A 561 -16.84 5.35 10.93
C VAL A 561 -16.30 4.11 10.22
N TYR A 562 -14.98 4.07 9.98
CA TYR A 562 -14.28 2.99 9.29
C TYR A 562 -13.13 2.48 10.17
N PRO A 563 -13.09 1.19 10.55
CA PRO A 563 -11.92 0.61 11.23
C PRO A 563 -10.70 0.69 10.32
N LEU A 564 -9.56 1.14 10.84
CA LEU A 564 -8.36 1.43 10.03
C LEU A 564 -7.81 0.21 9.29
N ALA A 565 -7.91 -0.98 9.90
CA ALA A 565 -7.57 -2.25 9.28
C ALA A 565 -8.25 -2.48 7.91
N THR A 566 -9.48 -1.99 7.71
CA THR A 566 -10.23 -2.17 6.44
C THR A 566 -9.57 -1.47 5.25
N PHE A 567 -8.85 -0.35 5.48
CA PHE A 567 -8.11 0.34 4.42
C PHE A 567 -6.84 -0.40 4.00
N PHE A 568 -6.27 -1.23 4.87
CA PHE A 568 -5.12 -2.08 4.56
C PHE A 568 -5.49 -3.38 3.82
N VAL A 569 -6.78 -3.73 3.73
CA VAL A 569 -7.22 -5.01 3.16
C VAL A 569 -8.26 -4.83 2.06
N GLU A 570 -9.36 -4.14 2.34
CA GLU A 570 -10.56 -4.16 1.50
C GLU A 570 -10.69 -2.91 0.62
N HIS A 571 -10.42 -1.72 1.19
CA HIS A 571 -10.78 -0.44 0.57
C HIS A 571 -9.64 0.61 0.49
N PRO A 572 -8.38 0.25 0.14
CA PRO A 572 -7.27 1.22 0.07
C PRO A 572 -7.55 2.42 -0.85
N ARG A 573 -8.26 2.21 -1.97
CA ARG A 573 -8.65 3.29 -2.89
C ARG A 573 -9.57 4.34 -2.25
N HIS A 574 -10.51 3.90 -1.40
CA HIS A 574 -11.48 4.78 -0.74
C HIS A 574 -10.78 5.77 0.20
N TYR A 575 -9.65 5.39 0.79
CA TYR A 575 -8.83 6.29 1.60
C TYR A 575 -8.28 7.47 0.78
N LEU A 576 -7.82 7.24 -0.46
CA LEU A 576 -7.38 8.34 -1.34
C LEU A 576 -8.54 9.25 -1.75
N ASP A 577 -9.73 8.69 -2.01
CA ASP A 577 -10.94 9.48 -2.29
C ASP A 577 -11.34 10.33 -1.07
N LEU A 578 -11.13 9.83 0.16
CA LEU A 578 -11.35 10.58 1.40
C LEU A 578 -10.31 11.69 1.60
N LEU A 579 -9.03 11.46 1.31
CA LEU A 579 -7.98 12.49 1.34
C LEU A 579 -8.23 13.59 0.32
N GLU A 580 -8.63 13.25 -0.91
CA GLU A 580 -8.96 14.25 -1.93
C GLU A 580 -10.18 15.09 -1.51
N ARG A 581 -11.17 14.47 -0.88
CA ARG A 581 -12.33 15.18 -0.29
C ARG A 581 -11.96 16.06 0.90
N GLU A 582 -10.99 15.66 1.71
CA GLU A 582 -10.44 16.45 2.82
C GLU A 582 -9.72 17.68 2.27
N ARG A 583 -8.86 17.50 1.24
CA ARG A 583 -8.18 18.59 0.51
C ARG A 583 -9.15 19.56 -0.14
N GLN A 584 -10.27 19.07 -0.68
CA GLN A 584 -11.36 19.89 -1.22
C GLN A 584 -12.22 20.56 -0.13
N GLY A 585 -11.93 20.35 1.16
CA GLY A 585 -12.68 20.94 2.28
C GLY A 585 -14.10 20.37 2.46
N THR A 586 -14.42 19.24 1.82
CA THR A 586 -15.78 18.62 1.86
C THR A 586 -15.96 17.63 2.99
N VAL A 587 -14.87 17.11 3.57
CA VAL A 587 -14.88 16.29 4.80
C VAL A 587 -13.84 16.78 5.82
N ALA A 588 -13.92 16.25 7.03
CA ALA A 588 -12.83 16.21 8.00
C ALA A 588 -12.59 14.75 8.41
N LEU A 589 -11.32 14.40 8.62
CA LEU A 589 -10.87 13.06 8.97
C LEU A 589 -10.31 13.05 10.39
N TYR A 590 -10.89 12.25 11.28
CA TYR A 590 -10.43 12.12 12.66
C TYR A 590 -9.98 10.68 12.94
N TYR A 591 -8.71 10.53 13.31
CA TYR A 591 -8.09 9.25 13.65
C TYR A 591 -8.22 9.06 15.16
N VAL A 592 -8.83 7.97 15.59
CA VAL A 592 -9.19 7.71 16.99
C VAL A 592 -8.72 6.32 17.41
N LEU A 593 -8.26 6.20 18.65
CA LEU A 593 -7.96 4.92 19.29
C LEU A 593 -8.59 4.93 20.69
N SER A 594 -9.17 3.81 21.11
CA SER A 594 -9.81 3.70 22.43
C SER A 594 -8.77 3.70 23.55
N GLU A 595 -8.85 4.67 24.46
CA GLU A 595 -7.92 4.79 25.60
C GLU A 595 -8.01 3.57 26.54
N GLU A 596 -9.22 3.04 26.76
CA GLU A 596 -9.46 1.81 27.53
C GLU A 596 -8.76 0.59 26.89
N LEU A 597 -8.79 0.48 25.56
CA LEU A 597 -8.08 -0.57 24.82
C LEU A 597 -6.57 -0.42 24.98
N VAL A 598 -6.03 0.79 24.85
CA VAL A 598 -4.59 1.02 25.02
C VAL A 598 -4.12 0.63 26.43
N CYS A 599 -4.89 1.00 27.46
CA CYS A 599 -4.60 0.63 28.84
C CYS A 599 -4.60 -0.90 29.05
N ARG A 600 -5.52 -1.62 28.39
CA ARG A 600 -5.61 -3.09 28.44
C ARG A 600 -4.46 -3.78 27.71
N GLU A 601 -4.18 -3.41 26.46
CA GLU A 601 -3.22 -4.12 25.61
C GLU A 601 -1.76 -3.74 25.91
N MET A 602 -1.46 -2.46 26.14
CA MET A 602 -0.07 -2.00 26.29
C MET A 602 0.54 -2.28 27.68
N ASN A 603 -0.27 -2.64 28.68
CA ASN A 603 0.17 -2.96 30.04
C ASN A 603 1.07 -1.88 30.70
N LEU A 604 0.89 -0.61 30.31
CA LEU A 604 1.76 0.52 30.68
C LEU A 604 2.02 0.61 32.19
N ARG A 605 0.96 0.43 32.99
CA ARG A 605 1.02 0.42 34.45
C ARG A 605 1.90 -0.70 34.99
N GLN A 606 1.73 -1.94 34.52
CA GLN A 606 2.40 -3.12 35.08
C GLN A 606 3.93 -3.12 34.90
N LEU A 607 4.41 -2.38 33.89
CA LEU A 607 5.83 -2.18 33.56
C LEU A 607 6.41 -0.91 34.20
N TYR A 608 5.61 -0.09 34.89
CA TYR A 608 6.04 1.19 35.46
C TYR A 608 5.91 1.24 36.98
N ASP A 609 4.70 1.06 37.52
CA ASP A 609 4.42 1.10 38.96
C ASP A 609 3.51 -0.07 39.36
N ARG A 610 3.96 -0.83 40.37
CA ARG A 610 3.30 -2.04 40.88
C ARG A 610 2.66 -1.84 42.26
N SER A 611 2.52 -0.60 42.70
CA SER A 611 1.95 -0.27 44.00
C SER A 611 0.52 -0.83 44.12
N PRO A 612 0.24 -1.69 45.12
CA PRO A 612 -1.04 -2.38 45.26
C PRO A 612 -2.13 -1.51 45.88
N ALA A 613 -1.77 -0.32 46.39
CA ALA A 613 -2.69 0.68 46.91
C ALA A 613 -2.55 1.97 46.10
N ALA A 614 -3.66 2.63 45.81
CA ALA A 614 -3.69 3.95 45.20
C ALA A 614 -3.36 5.01 46.26
N ASP A 615 -2.08 5.13 46.61
CA ASP A 615 -1.55 6.22 47.43
C ASP A 615 -1.34 7.50 46.61
N GLU A 616 -1.00 8.61 47.27
CA GLU A 616 -0.78 9.91 46.61
C GLU A 616 0.30 9.84 45.52
N TRP A 617 1.33 9.03 45.74
CA TRP A 617 2.44 8.82 44.80
C TRP A 617 1.97 8.08 43.55
N PHE A 618 1.21 6.99 43.74
CA PHE A 618 0.62 6.22 42.67
C PHE A 618 -0.32 7.07 41.80
N LEU A 619 -1.20 7.88 42.42
CA LEU A 619 -2.17 8.71 41.71
C LEU A 619 -1.50 9.81 40.84
N GLU A 620 -0.47 10.49 41.35
CA GLU A 620 0.22 11.52 40.58
C GLU A 620 1.09 10.92 39.45
N ARG A 621 1.61 9.70 39.63
CA ARG A 621 2.27 8.89 38.60
C ARG A 621 1.28 8.37 37.54
N GLU A 622 0.08 7.92 37.93
CA GLU A 622 -0.99 7.49 37.02
C GLU A 622 -1.41 8.65 36.10
N ARG A 623 -1.59 9.85 36.66
CA ARG A 623 -1.82 11.09 35.92
C ARG A 623 -0.71 11.42 34.90
N ALA A 624 0.56 11.15 35.22
CA ALA A 624 1.65 11.31 34.26
C ALA A 624 1.53 10.31 33.08
N MET A 625 1.05 9.09 33.35
CA MET A 625 0.81 8.08 32.31
C MET A 625 -0.42 8.38 31.44
N GLU A 626 -1.47 9.01 31.99
CA GLU A 626 -2.60 9.53 31.20
C GLU A 626 -2.15 10.64 30.24
N LEU A 627 -1.36 11.61 30.71
CA LEU A 627 -0.78 12.66 29.88
C LEU A 627 0.16 12.11 28.80
N LEU A 628 0.93 11.07 29.13
CA LEU A 628 1.77 10.33 28.19
C LEU A 628 0.92 9.67 27.10
N LEU A 629 -0.18 9.02 27.47
CA LEU A 629 -1.08 8.35 26.52
C LEU A 629 -1.66 9.35 25.50
N VAL A 630 -2.18 10.49 25.95
CA VAL A 630 -2.69 11.55 25.07
C VAL A 630 -1.60 12.04 24.11
N ARG A 631 -0.40 12.33 24.63
CA ARG A 631 0.74 12.80 23.81
C ARG A 631 1.23 11.75 22.81
N LEU A 632 1.19 10.47 23.18
CA LEU A 632 1.56 9.36 22.30
C LEU A 632 0.53 9.18 21.17
N ILE A 633 -0.78 9.22 21.46
CA ILE A 633 -1.83 9.11 20.45
C ILE A 633 -1.74 10.28 19.46
N ASP A 634 -1.81 11.53 19.94
CA ASP A 634 -1.74 12.73 19.07
C ASP A 634 -0.41 12.74 18.26
N GLY A 635 0.70 12.31 18.86
CA GLY A 635 2.02 12.20 18.22
C GLY A 635 2.22 11.01 17.26
N LEU A 636 1.25 10.09 17.16
CA LEU A 636 1.25 8.97 16.20
C LEU A 636 0.27 9.19 15.05
N ILE A 637 -0.76 10.03 15.18
CA ILE A 637 -1.74 10.31 14.11
C ILE A 637 -1.06 10.66 12.76
N PRO A 638 -0.03 11.54 12.68
CA PRO A 638 0.64 11.83 11.41
C PRO A 638 1.32 10.61 10.77
N LYS A 639 1.83 9.68 11.58
CA LYS A 639 2.45 8.42 11.12
C LYS A 639 1.42 7.44 10.61
N VAL A 640 0.29 7.30 11.31
CA VAL A 640 -0.84 6.45 10.89
C VAL A 640 -1.43 6.97 9.57
N LYS A 641 -1.67 8.29 9.47
CA LYS A 641 -2.12 8.95 8.23
C LYS A 641 -1.16 8.70 7.08
N ALA A 642 0.15 8.77 7.33
CA ALA A 642 1.18 8.53 6.33
C ALA A 642 1.27 7.06 5.87
N GLU A 643 1.21 6.09 6.79
CA GLU A 643 1.24 4.65 6.46
C GLU A 643 0.05 4.27 5.58
N LEU A 644 -1.16 4.71 5.93
CA LEU A 644 -2.37 4.53 5.15
C LEU A 644 -2.23 5.16 3.75
N SER A 645 -1.67 6.38 3.66
CA SER A 645 -1.44 7.07 2.38
C SER A 645 -0.45 6.31 1.51
N GLN A 646 0.69 5.88 2.08
CA GLN A 646 1.72 5.12 1.38
C GLN A 646 1.17 3.78 0.89
N PHE A 647 0.45 3.05 1.74
CA PHE A 647 -0.18 1.79 1.38
C PHE A 647 -1.19 1.94 0.25
N ALA A 648 -2.09 2.93 0.36
CA ALA A 648 -3.11 3.18 -0.63
C ALA A 648 -2.53 3.64 -1.99
N GLN A 649 -1.50 4.50 -1.97
CA GLN A 649 -0.76 4.89 -3.17
C GLN A 649 -0.06 3.69 -3.81
N GLN A 650 0.63 2.86 -3.02
CA GLN A 650 1.28 1.64 -3.50
C GLN A 650 0.26 0.69 -4.15
N PHE A 651 -0.88 0.45 -3.51
CA PHE A 651 -1.94 -0.40 -4.05
C PHE A 651 -2.43 0.10 -5.42
N VAL A 652 -2.70 1.41 -5.55
CA VAL A 652 -3.13 2.01 -6.82
C VAL A 652 -2.05 1.93 -7.89
N GLN A 653 -0.78 2.16 -7.53
CA GLN A 653 0.35 2.00 -8.44
C GLN A 653 0.50 0.56 -8.94
N THR A 654 0.45 -0.43 -8.03
CA THR A 654 0.51 -1.85 -8.37
C THR A 654 -0.63 -2.22 -9.32
N GLN A 655 -1.87 -1.88 -8.99
CA GLN A 655 -3.02 -2.21 -9.83
C GLN A 655 -3.01 -1.49 -11.19
N ALA A 656 -2.46 -0.27 -11.26
CA ALA A 656 -2.24 0.44 -12.51
C ALA A 656 -1.14 -0.22 -13.37
N MET A 657 -0.03 -0.65 -12.75
CA MET A 657 1.04 -1.40 -13.41
C MET A 657 0.57 -2.78 -13.87
N GLU A 658 -0.28 -3.47 -13.10
CA GLU A 658 -0.91 -4.74 -13.49
C GLU A 658 -1.76 -4.55 -14.74
N ARG A 659 -2.67 -3.57 -14.72
CA ARG A 659 -3.52 -3.22 -15.86
C ARG A 659 -2.71 -2.83 -17.09
N LEU A 660 -1.67 -2.01 -16.93
CA LEU A 660 -0.78 -1.63 -18.02
C LEU A 660 -0.01 -2.84 -18.56
N GLY A 661 0.54 -3.68 -17.68
CA GLY A 661 1.24 -4.91 -18.07
C GLY A 661 0.35 -5.90 -18.81
N LEU A 662 -0.92 -6.03 -18.42
CA LEU A 662 -1.92 -6.80 -19.16
C LEU A 662 -2.16 -6.23 -20.56
N ILE A 663 -2.30 -4.91 -20.71
CA ILE A 663 -2.45 -4.25 -22.02
C ILE A 663 -1.20 -4.45 -22.88
N CYS A 664 -0.01 -4.16 -22.35
CA CYS A 664 1.26 -4.18 -23.08
C CYS A 664 1.65 -5.56 -23.62
N ALA A 665 1.14 -6.63 -23.02
CA ALA A 665 1.49 -8.00 -23.38
C ALA A 665 0.30 -8.80 -23.95
N GLN A 666 -0.80 -8.11 -24.31
CA GLN A 666 -1.69 -8.59 -25.36
C GLN A 666 -0.91 -8.78 -26.66
N GLY A 667 -1.07 -9.95 -27.30
CA GLY A 667 -0.49 -10.21 -28.61
C GLY A 667 -1.18 -9.39 -29.72
N PRO A 668 -0.61 -9.35 -30.94
CA PRO A 668 -1.30 -8.79 -32.08
C PRO A 668 -2.63 -9.52 -32.31
N TYR A 669 -3.70 -8.78 -32.62
CA TYR A 669 -5.04 -9.31 -32.81
C TYR A 669 -5.08 -10.46 -33.84
N GLU A 670 -5.62 -11.61 -33.42
CA GLU A 670 -5.98 -12.73 -34.29
C GLU A 670 -7.49 -12.64 -34.62
N PRO A 671 -7.93 -12.83 -35.88
CA PRO A 671 -9.36 -12.84 -36.22
C PRO A 671 -10.14 -13.97 -35.51
N THR A 672 -11.19 -13.61 -34.78
CA THR A 672 -11.94 -14.44 -33.82
C THR A 672 -13.45 -14.56 -34.11
N ARG A 673 -13.91 -14.27 -35.35
CA ARG A 673 -15.33 -14.32 -35.77
C ARG A 673 -16.27 -13.48 -34.90
N LEU A 674 -15.78 -12.33 -34.45
CA LEU A 674 -16.45 -11.50 -33.45
C LEU A 674 -17.90 -11.16 -33.85
N CYS A 675 -18.84 -11.56 -32.99
CA CYS A 675 -20.27 -11.47 -33.25
C CYS A 675 -20.85 -10.28 -32.49
N LEU A 676 -21.09 -9.15 -33.18
CA LEU A 676 -21.68 -7.93 -32.61
C LEU A 676 -23.11 -8.12 -32.06
N GLU A 677 -23.69 -9.32 -32.19
CA GLU A 677 -24.99 -9.71 -31.64
C GLU A 677 -24.91 -10.05 -30.14
N VAL A 678 -23.70 -10.11 -29.56
CA VAL A 678 -23.44 -10.34 -28.12
C VAL A 678 -23.15 -9.02 -27.36
N TYR A 679 -23.09 -7.87 -28.04
CA TYR A 679 -22.88 -6.59 -27.39
C TYR A 679 -24.12 -6.21 -26.55
N ASP A 680 -23.93 -6.10 -25.24
CA ASP A 680 -24.93 -5.60 -24.31
C ASP A 680 -24.89 -4.06 -24.31
N ASP A 681 -26.00 -3.44 -24.72
CA ASP A 681 -26.14 -1.98 -24.74
C ASP A 681 -26.14 -1.40 -23.30
N ASP A 682 -26.43 -2.19 -22.25
CA ASP A 682 -26.51 -1.76 -20.85
C ASP A 682 -25.18 -1.91 -20.06
N ALA A 683 -24.25 -2.78 -20.51
CA ALA A 683 -23.11 -3.20 -19.69
C ALA A 683 -22.03 -2.12 -19.42
N LEU A 684 -21.95 -1.06 -20.24
CA LEU A 684 -20.96 0.05 -20.20
C LEU A 684 -19.45 -0.36 -20.25
N THR A 685 -19.10 -1.62 -20.08
CA THR A 685 -17.73 -2.14 -20.14
C THR A 685 -17.30 -2.36 -21.59
N TRP A 686 -16.57 -1.43 -22.17
CA TRP A 686 -16.07 -1.57 -23.54
C TRP A 686 -14.73 -2.31 -23.59
N GLU A 687 -14.74 -3.59 -23.99
CA GLU A 687 -13.50 -4.35 -24.15
C GLU A 687 -12.74 -4.02 -25.45
N PRO A 688 -11.39 -4.11 -25.47
CA PRO A 688 -10.60 -3.82 -26.68
C PRO A 688 -10.98 -4.67 -27.89
N GLU A 689 -11.32 -5.94 -27.67
CA GLU A 689 -11.71 -6.89 -28.72
C GLU A 689 -12.99 -6.44 -29.44
N TRP A 690 -13.92 -5.82 -28.71
CA TRP A 690 -15.21 -5.37 -29.26
C TRP A 690 -15.06 -4.21 -30.25
N ASN A 691 -13.89 -3.56 -30.32
CA ASN A 691 -13.58 -2.58 -31.38
C ASN A 691 -13.49 -3.21 -32.79
N VAL A 692 -13.48 -4.53 -32.92
CA VAL A 692 -13.22 -5.19 -34.20
C VAL A 692 -14.53 -5.55 -34.93
N VAL A 693 -14.68 -4.98 -36.12
CA VAL A 693 -15.68 -5.37 -37.13
C VAL A 693 -14.98 -6.27 -38.13
N GLU A 694 -15.16 -7.58 -38.04
CA GLU A 694 -14.38 -8.47 -38.88
C GLU A 694 -14.72 -8.38 -40.37
N ALA A 695 -13.66 -8.22 -41.18
CA ALA A 695 -13.65 -8.71 -42.54
C ALA A 695 -13.29 -10.20 -42.48
N LEU A 696 -14.23 -11.08 -42.85
CA LEU A 696 -14.00 -12.52 -42.87
C LEU A 696 -12.73 -12.85 -43.67
N PRO A 697 -11.91 -13.82 -43.23
CA PRO A 697 -10.80 -14.26 -44.04
C PRO A 697 -11.36 -14.77 -45.38
N LEU A 698 -10.91 -14.15 -46.47
CA LEU A 698 -10.83 -14.83 -47.76
C LEU A 698 -10.29 -16.24 -47.47
N LYS A 699 -10.95 -17.29 -48.00
CA LYS A 699 -10.41 -18.67 -47.99
C LYS A 699 -8.92 -18.55 -48.21
N GLN A 700 -8.07 -19.10 -47.31
CA GLN A 700 -6.62 -18.95 -47.35
C GLN A 700 -6.06 -19.49 -48.68
N MET A 701 -6.15 -18.67 -49.71
CA MET A 701 -5.65 -18.95 -51.05
C MET A 701 -4.15 -18.82 -50.91
N HIS A 702 -3.51 -19.96 -50.73
CA HIS A 702 -2.06 -20.11 -50.78
C HIS A 702 -1.63 -19.88 -52.23
N VAL A 703 -1.64 -18.62 -52.66
CA VAL A 703 -1.05 -18.21 -53.93
C VAL A 703 0.45 -18.38 -53.75
N ASN A 704 0.99 -19.48 -54.31
CA ASN A 704 2.39 -19.87 -54.25
C ASN A 704 2.96 -20.13 -52.85
N GLY A 705 2.12 -20.54 -51.88
CA GLY A 705 2.57 -20.93 -50.53
C GLY A 705 2.87 -19.79 -49.56
N CYS A 706 2.67 -18.53 -49.95
CA CYS A 706 2.77 -17.40 -49.04
C CYS A 706 1.50 -17.23 -48.19
N LYS A 707 1.64 -16.91 -46.90
CA LYS A 707 0.52 -16.52 -46.02
C LYS A 707 -0.14 -15.24 -46.55
N THR A 708 -1.46 -15.15 -46.46
CA THR A 708 -2.23 -13.95 -46.84
C THR A 708 -1.91 -12.77 -45.92
N LEU A 709 -1.59 -11.62 -46.51
CA LEU A 709 -1.11 -10.42 -45.82
C LEU A 709 -2.09 -9.94 -44.72
N ARG A 710 -1.58 -9.71 -43.50
CA ARG A 710 -2.39 -9.25 -42.35
C ARG A 710 -2.61 -7.74 -42.37
N ARG A 711 -3.43 -7.26 -43.32
CA ARG A 711 -3.75 -5.83 -43.48
C ARG A 711 -4.92 -5.41 -42.60
N VAL A 712 -4.90 -4.19 -42.09
CA VAL A 712 -5.91 -3.61 -41.18
C VAL A 712 -6.58 -2.40 -41.84
N CYS A 713 -7.90 -2.28 -41.65
CA CYS A 713 -8.67 -1.08 -41.95
C CYS A 713 -9.08 -0.41 -40.63
N ALA A 714 -8.40 0.65 -40.22
CA ALA A 714 -8.75 1.42 -39.02
C ALA A 714 -9.77 2.51 -39.36
N ALA A 715 -10.85 2.62 -38.57
CA ALA A 715 -11.89 3.63 -38.74
C ALA A 715 -12.12 4.40 -37.43
N TYR A 716 -12.27 5.72 -37.50
CA TYR A 716 -12.56 6.57 -36.34
C TYR A 716 -13.52 7.69 -36.73
N ARG A 717 -14.54 7.94 -35.91
CA ARG A 717 -15.45 9.08 -36.09
C ARG A 717 -15.12 10.17 -35.08
N GLY A 718 -14.71 11.33 -35.60
CA GLY A 718 -14.52 12.52 -34.78
C GLY A 718 -15.84 13.25 -34.50
N ASP A 719 -15.81 14.20 -33.58
CA ASP A 719 -17.00 14.94 -33.11
C ASP A 719 -17.68 15.78 -34.21
N SER A 720 -16.97 16.07 -35.30
CA SER A 720 -17.51 16.66 -36.53
C SER A 720 -18.48 15.75 -37.29
N GLY A 721 -18.66 14.50 -36.86
CA GLY A 721 -19.42 13.46 -37.55
C GLY A 721 -18.68 12.82 -38.74
N ILE A 722 -17.50 13.33 -39.10
CA ILE A 722 -16.67 12.77 -40.17
C ILE A 722 -15.98 11.50 -39.66
N THR A 723 -16.11 10.43 -40.43
CA THR A 723 -15.43 9.17 -40.19
C THR A 723 -14.17 9.09 -41.05
N HIS A 724 -13.01 9.03 -40.42
CA HIS A 724 -11.73 8.79 -41.04
C HIS A 724 -11.50 7.28 -41.16
N ILE A 725 -11.12 6.80 -42.34
CA ILE A 725 -10.82 5.38 -42.59
C ILE A 725 -9.42 5.27 -43.20
N SER A 726 -8.55 4.47 -42.60
CA SER A 726 -7.14 4.30 -42.97
C SER A 726 -6.82 2.82 -43.16
N PHE A 727 -6.02 2.49 -44.16
CA PHE A 727 -5.55 1.14 -44.45
C PHE A 727 -4.07 1.04 -44.12
N ILE A 728 -3.73 0.02 -43.33
CA ILE A 728 -2.39 -0.23 -42.80
C ILE A 728 -1.99 -1.65 -43.20
N ASP A 729 -0.74 -1.87 -43.60
CA ASP A 729 -0.23 -3.22 -43.88
C ASP A 729 0.37 -3.92 -42.65
N GLU A 730 0.82 -5.15 -42.85
CA GLU A 730 1.41 -6.00 -41.81
C GLU A 730 2.75 -5.47 -41.25
N SER A 731 3.39 -4.50 -41.93
CA SER A 731 4.59 -3.80 -41.43
C SER A 731 4.25 -2.56 -40.59
N GLY A 732 2.97 -2.24 -40.42
CA GLY A 732 2.51 -0.97 -39.83
C GLY A 732 2.54 0.21 -40.83
N SER A 733 2.84 -0.03 -42.11
CA SER A 733 2.93 1.03 -43.11
C SER A 733 1.55 1.47 -43.61
N PHE A 734 1.37 2.78 -43.76
CA PHE A 734 0.13 3.37 -44.26
C PHE A 734 -0.01 3.20 -45.79
N ILE A 735 -1.08 2.53 -46.23
CA ILE A 735 -1.35 2.22 -47.65
C ILE A 735 -2.34 3.22 -48.29
N GLY A 736 -3.12 3.93 -47.48
CA GLY A 736 -4.07 4.95 -47.95
C GLY A 736 -5.24 5.18 -47.01
N SER A 737 -6.06 6.19 -47.29
CA SER A 737 -7.22 6.55 -46.49
C SER A 737 -8.40 7.05 -47.33
N THR A 738 -9.54 7.21 -46.67
CA THR A 738 -10.69 7.99 -47.14
C THR A 738 -11.37 8.70 -45.96
N ARG A 739 -12.29 9.61 -46.26
CA ARG A 739 -13.18 10.25 -45.30
C ARG A 739 -14.62 9.94 -45.71
N TRP A 740 -15.44 9.54 -44.75
CA TRP A 740 -16.87 9.27 -44.92
C TRP A 740 -17.63 10.31 -44.08
N GLU A 741 -18.32 11.20 -44.75
CA GLU A 741 -19.12 12.27 -44.13
C GLU A 741 -20.56 11.78 -43.97
N ASN A 742 -21.23 12.17 -42.88
CA ASN A 742 -22.67 11.88 -42.73
C ASN A 742 -23.46 12.63 -43.81
N PRO A 743 -24.06 11.94 -44.80
CA PRO A 743 -24.82 12.60 -45.85
C PRO A 743 -26.16 13.12 -45.32
N ALA A 744 -26.71 14.18 -45.93
CA ALA A 744 -28.09 14.58 -45.69
C ALA A 744 -29.05 13.61 -46.40
N TRP A 745 -29.41 12.48 -45.78
CA TRP A 745 -30.19 11.40 -46.42
C TRP A 745 -31.56 11.85 -46.98
N SER A 746 -32.09 12.96 -46.47
CA SER A 746 -33.31 13.62 -46.96
C SER A 746 -33.16 14.17 -48.39
N SER A 747 -31.98 14.68 -48.76
CA SER A 747 -31.74 15.23 -50.10
C SER A 747 -31.27 14.18 -51.10
N GLU A 748 -31.63 14.37 -52.37
CA GLU A 748 -31.15 13.52 -53.46
C GLU A 748 -29.62 13.64 -53.64
N THR A 749 -29.07 14.85 -53.45
CA THR A 749 -27.63 15.11 -53.45
C THR A 749 -26.90 14.35 -52.33
N GLY A 750 -27.49 14.26 -51.14
CA GLY A 750 -26.94 13.49 -50.02
C GLY A 750 -26.96 11.98 -50.29
N ARG A 751 -28.04 11.44 -50.86
CA ARG A 751 -28.10 10.04 -51.28
C ARG A 751 -27.10 9.70 -52.40
N ALA A 752 -26.89 10.62 -53.34
CA ALA A 752 -25.86 10.46 -54.38
C ALA A 752 -24.43 10.50 -53.79
N ALA A 753 -24.18 11.37 -52.82
CA ALA A 753 -22.89 11.45 -52.11
C ALA A 753 -22.60 10.19 -51.29
N ASP A 754 -23.59 9.65 -50.56
CA ASP A 754 -23.48 8.39 -49.82
C ASP A 754 -23.09 7.23 -50.74
N LEU A 755 -23.80 7.09 -51.87
CA LEU A 755 -23.51 6.08 -52.89
C LEU A 755 -22.08 6.23 -53.45
N MET A 756 -21.63 7.46 -53.68
CA MET A 756 -20.27 7.74 -54.15
C MET A 756 -19.20 7.36 -53.11
N GLN A 757 -19.42 7.68 -51.83
CA GLN A 757 -18.51 7.34 -50.74
C GLN A 757 -18.45 5.82 -50.49
N GLN A 758 -19.60 5.12 -50.53
CA GLN A 758 -19.65 3.66 -50.47
C GLN A 758 -18.91 3.01 -51.65
N ASN A 759 -19.11 3.50 -52.88
CA ASN A 759 -18.39 3.01 -54.06
C ASN A 759 -16.86 3.26 -53.99
N GLN A 760 -16.43 4.34 -53.32
CA GLN A 760 -15.00 4.61 -53.07
C GLN A 760 -14.43 3.65 -52.02
N LEU A 761 -15.13 3.46 -50.90
CA LEU A 761 -14.71 2.53 -49.85
C LEU A 761 -14.66 1.08 -50.36
N GLU A 762 -15.62 0.67 -51.20
CA GLU A 762 -15.65 -0.65 -51.82
C GLU A 762 -14.41 -0.91 -52.69
N LYS A 763 -14.01 0.08 -53.51
CA LYS A 763 -12.76 0.03 -54.29
C LYS A 763 -11.52 -0.01 -53.40
N LEU A 764 -11.51 0.70 -52.27
CA LEU A 764 -10.40 0.67 -51.32
C LEU A 764 -10.33 -0.67 -50.59
N CYS A 765 -11.45 -1.23 -50.13
CA CYS A 765 -11.51 -2.57 -49.54
C CYS A 765 -11.04 -3.65 -50.53
N ALA A 766 -11.43 -3.59 -51.80
CA ALA A 766 -10.93 -4.52 -52.82
C ALA A 766 -9.41 -4.36 -53.06
N ARG A 767 -8.94 -3.13 -53.28
CA ARG A 767 -7.52 -2.83 -53.55
C ARG A 767 -6.60 -3.16 -52.37
N CYS A 768 -7.01 -2.79 -51.17
CA CYS A 768 -6.22 -2.96 -49.95
C CYS A 768 -6.40 -4.37 -49.37
N SER A 769 -7.54 -5.04 -49.56
CA SER A 769 -7.86 -6.36 -49.02
C SER A 769 -7.55 -6.48 -47.50
N PRO A 770 -8.21 -5.68 -46.63
CA PRO A 770 -8.00 -5.77 -45.19
C PRO A 770 -8.51 -7.11 -44.66
N SER A 771 -7.71 -7.73 -43.79
CA SER A 771 -8.04 -8.93 -43.02
C SER A 771 -8.86 -8.63 -41.76
N VAL A 772 -8.87 -7.38 -41.31
CA VAL A 772 -9.54 -6.91 -40.09
C VAL A 772 -10.02 -5.46 -40.31
N ILE A 773 -11.20 -5.09 -39.83
CA ILE A 773 -11.59 -3.68 -39.68
C ILE A 773 -11.69 -3.35 -38.18
N VAL A 774 -10.97 -2.34 -37.73
CA VAL A 774 -10.94 -1.90 -36.33
C VAL A 774 -11.60 -0.52 -36.25
N VAL A 775 -12.49 -0.31 -35.29
CA VAL A 775 -13.17 0.97 -35.05
C VAL A 775 -12.68 1.55 -33.72
N GLY A 776 -12.20 2.79 -33.72
CA GLY A 776 -11.86 3.48 -32.48
C GLY A 776 -13.11 3.81 -31.66
N ALA A 777 -13.20 3.28 -30.44
CA ALA A 777 -14.19 3.69 -29.46
C ALA A 777 -13.87 5.07 -28.86
N SER A 778 -14.82 5.98 -28.95
CA SER A 778 -14.80 7.26 -28.22
C SER A 778 -16.13 7.52 -27.49
N ASN A 779 -17.25 7.04 -28.03
CA ASN A 779 -18.60 7.16 -27.45
C ASN A 779 -19.59 6.24 -28.22
N MET A 780 -20.90 6.32 -27.91
CA MET A 780 -21.95 5.57 -28.62
C MET A 780 -21.97 5.76 -30.16
N ALA A 781 -21.39 6.84 -30.70
CA ALA A 781 -21.28 7.00 -32.15
C ALA A 781 -20.36 5.93 -32.77
N SER A 782 -19.38 5.39 -32.05
CA SER A 782 -18.54 4.27 -32.48
C SER A 782 -19.36 3.00 -32.72
N LEU A 783 -20.32 2.67 -31.84
CA LEU A 783 -21.25 1.55 -32.04
C LEU A 783 -22.11 1.74 -33.31
N SER A 784 -22.61 2.95 -33.55
CA SER A 784 -23.36 3.26 -34.78
C SER A 784 -22.50 3.14 -36.04
N LEU A 785 -21.20 3.50 -35.95
CA LEU A 785 -20.23 3.33 -37.02
C LEU A 785 -19.93 1.85 -37.26
N MET A 786 -19.74 1.04 -36.22
CA MET A 786 -19.54 -0.40 -36.34
C MET A 786 -20.72 -1.09 -37.01
N ARG A 787 -21.96 -0.81 -36.55
CA ARG A 787 -23.20 -1.30 -37.18
C ARG A 787 -23.28 -0.88 -38.67
N SER A 788 -22.83 0.33 -39.01
CA SER A 788 -22.76 0.83 -40.40
C SER A 788 -21.70 0.13 -41.26
N LEU A 789 -20.50 -0.08 -40.73
CA LEU A 789 -19.41 -0.79 -41.40
C LEU A 789 -19.74 -2.27 -41.59
N LEU A 790 -20.34 -2.93 -40.60
CA LEU A 790 -20.83 -4.31 -40.72
C LEU A 790 -21.90 -4.42 -41.82
N LYS A 791 -22.85 -3.46 -41.88
CA LYS A 791 -23.86 -3.41 -42.94
C LYS A 791 -23.24 -3.20 -44.33
N PHE A 792 -22.24 -2.33 -44.43
CA PHE A 792 -21.47 -2.11 -45.66
C PHE A 792 -20.71 -3.38 -46.11
N LEU A 793 -20.01 -4.05 -45.17
CA LEU A 793 -19.32 -5.31 -45.43
C LEU A 793 -20.28 -6.40 -45.90
N ARG A 794 -21.36 -6.65 -45.15
CA ARG A 794 -22.40 -7.64 -45.51
C ARG A 794 -23.07 -7.33 -46.85
N GLY A 795 -23.41 -6.06 -47.11
CA GLY A 795 -24.20 -5.64 -48.26
C GLY A 795 -23.44 -5.44 -49.57
N ARG A 796 -22.13 -5.12 -49.53
CA ARG A 796 -21.32 -4.82 -50.72
C ARG A 796 -20.10 -5.71 -50.84
N VAL A 797 -19.27 -5.76 -49.80
CA VAL A 797 -17.98 -6.45 -49.86
C VAL A 797 -18.17 -7.97 -49.95
N TYR A 798 -18.96 -8.57 -49.05
CA TYR A 798 -19.27 -10.01 -49.11
C TYR A 798 -20.15 -10.37 -50.32
N ALA A 799 -21.06 -9.48 -50.73
CA ALA A 799 -21.84 -9.67 -51.95
C ALA A 799 -20.93 -9.77 -53.20
N ALA A 800 -19.93 -8.90 -53.33
CA ALA A 800 -18.95 -8.97 -54.41
C ALA A 800 -18.08 -10.23 -54.35
N PHE A 801 -17.70 -10.69 -53.16
CA PHE A 801 -16.89 -11.92 -52.96
C PHE A 801 -17.68 -13.24 -53.03
N HIS A 802 -19.02 -13.21 -53.13
CA HIS A 802 -19.87 -14.40 -53.31
C HIS A 802 -20.40 -14.57 -54.74
N VAL A 803 -19.94 -13.73 -55.68
CA VAL A 803 -20.28 -13.80 -57.12
C VAL A 803 -19.04 -14.16 -57.95
N HIS A 804 -18.27 -15.15 -57.51
CA HIS A 804 -17.26 -15.91 -58.28
C HIS A 804 -16.99 -17.28 -57.62
#